data_AF-A0A920LN37-F1
#
_entry.id   AF-A0A920LN37-F1
#
_cell.length_a   1.000
_cell.length_b   1.000
_cell.length_c   1.000
_cell.angle_alpha   90.00
_cell.angle_beta   90.00
_cell.angle_gamma   90.00
#
_symmetry.space_group_name_H-M   'P 1'
#
loop_
_entity.id
_entity.type
_entity.pdbx_description
1 polymer ?
#
loop_
_entity_poly.entity_id
_entity_poly.type
_entity_poly.pdbx_seq_one_letter_code
_entity_poly.pdbx_strand_id
1 'polypeptide(L)'
;MAKQLTILGSTGSIGTSTLALVEGCPEQFDIKVLVAGRNAGLLAEQALRYRPDAVGLADKAGETVLREALAGSGIEIMCGEAACTELARRPVDIVIAGIVGLAGLPSVLAAVECGQTVALANKESLVSAGEVVTAMARRTGARILPVDSEHSAIFQCWQGWAGHQDDLVNASGVSGIGRICLTASGGPFRDRDLDSFDRITAAEAVRHPNWKMGQKISVDSATMMNKGLEVIEAAWMFDLGPAQIDVLIHPQVAVHGLVYFNDGSVIGQLGTADMKTPISVALAWPDRLDWKPEPLDLLSLGSLDFMAVEEARYPCFFLARQALASGGIMPAVLNAANEVAVAAFLDGRIGFTGIGAIVDDCLQNAPDGDVRSLEAVLEIDARTRRLAETRCESYMSGLPWQRHGEVSELMPELSALQLIIGFLLLLTPVVFFHELGHYWVARRAGVIVEVFSVGFGPEIYGWTSKKTGTRWRIAAIPLGGYVRMRGDENEASGAAPDADKVPGSFAGASLGWRSAIVLAGPVANFILGILLFALVYMTVGKVTIPAEIGEVMPETAAAEAGLRPGDLVTDIDGITVRDFSDLRGLVVEAPGRPLEFTILRDGRPVTLTVTPQPRFNEEMQVYIGLLGVKSSGGGTRERLLPGSALVAASSDAFRMSVMILRGLSRLGRGEMQAGEVQGPVGIAKISGSALQQGLIPFVLLTAVISINLGLINLLPIPALDGGHLSFFLYEALFRRPIPLMVQGLLLRGGISILLALTVVLVVFDVARLIG
;
A
#
# COMPACT_ATOMS: atom_id res chain seq x y z
N MET A 1 23.04 -29.95 -37.85
CA MET A 1 21.69 -30.51 -38.08
C MET A 1 20.69 -29.41 -37.78
N ALA A 2 19.53 -29.42 -38.46
CA ALA A 2 18.47 -28.45 -38.17
C ALA A 2 17.96 -28.65 -36.72
N LYS A 3 17.73 -27.56 -35.99
CA LYS A 3 17.17 -27.60 -34.64
C LYS A 3 15.70 -27.98 -34.72
N GLN A 4 15.30 -28.98 -33.94
CA GLN A 4 13.93 -29.45 -33.85
C GLN A 4 13.09 -28.52 -32.98
N LEU A 5 11.91 -28.12 -33.47
CA LEU A 5 11.04 -27.15 -32.80
C LEU A 5 9.66 -27.71 -32.48
N THR A 6 9.19 -27.39 -31.28
CA THR A 6 7.76 -27.46 -30.91
C THR A 6 7.24 -26.04 -30.73
N ILE A 7 6.14 -25.68 -31.38
CA ILE A 7 5.54 -24.35 -31.25
C ILE A 7 4.18 -24.45 -30.56
N LEU A 8 4.14 -24.04 -29.30
CA LEU A 8 2.94 -23.95 -28.49
C LEU A 8 2.27 -22.59 -28.73
N GLY A 9 1.10 -22.58 -29.37
CA GLY A 9 0.42 -21.35 -29.80
C GLY A 9 0.81 -20.89 -31.21
N SER A 10 0.95 -21.82 -32.16
CA SER A 10 1.44 -21.56 -33.53
C SER A 10 0.59 -20.56 -34.33
N THR A 11 -0.69 -20.44 -34.01
CA THR A 11 -1.63 -19.52 -34.67
C THR A 11 -1.69 -18.14 -34.02
N GLY A 12 -0.97 -17.92 -32.91
CA GLY A 12 -0.83 -16.62 -32.26
C GLY A 12 0.31 -15.78 -32.85
N SER A 13 0.47 -14.54 -32.37
CA SER A 13 1.49 -13.60 -32.89
C SER A 13 2.93 -14.12 -32.75
N ILE A 14 3.27 -14.73 -31.61
CA ILE A 14 4.60 -15.34 -31.40
C ILE A 14 4.80 -16.53 -32.34
N GLY A 15 3.80 -17.40 -32.44
CA GLY A 15 3.84 -18.59 -33.31
C GLY A 15 4.01 -18.23 -34.79
N THR A 16 3.22 -17.30 -35.31
CA THR A 16 3.32 -16.87 -36.70
C THR A 16 4.63 -16.12 -36.99
N SER A 17 5.12 -15.32 -36.05
CA SER A 17 6.44 -14.65 -36.17
C SER A 17 7.59 -15.67 -36.17
N THR A 18 7.48 -16.71 -35.33
CA THR A 18 8.43 -17.83 -35.31
C THR A 18 8.44 -18.58 -36.63
N LEU A 19 7.27 -18.92 -37.16
CA LEU A 19 7.15 -19.59 -38.45
C LEU A 19 7.69 -18.73 -39.61
N ALA A 20 7.52 -17.41 -39.57
CA ALA A 20 8.10 -16.50 -40.56
C ALA A 20 9.64 -16.49 -40.51
N LEU A 21 10.25 -16.57 -39.32
CA LEU A 21 11.70 -16.73 -39.18
C LEU A 21 12.19 -18.08 -39.71
N VAL A 22 11.47 -19.15 -39.40
CA VAL A 22 11.76 -20.50 -39.91
C VAL A 22 11.69 -20.54 -41.43
N GLU A 23 10.71 -19.87 -42.04
CA GLU A 23 10.59 -19.76 -43.49
C GLU A 23 11.77 -19.01 -44.13
N GLY A 24 12.36 -18.04 -43.43
CA GLY A 24 13.55 -17.32 -43.88
C GLY A 24 14.85 -18.13 -43.80
N CYS A 25 14.90 -19.17 -42.97
CA CYS A 25 16.08 -20.01 -42.71
C CYS A 25 15.71 -21.51 -42.60
N PRO A 26 15.08 -22.12 -43.63
CA PRO A 26 14.46 -23.45 -43.53
C PRO A 26 15.47 -24.58 -43.30
N GLU A 27 16.74 -24.41 -43.67
CA GLU A 27 17.80 -25.37 -43.43
C GLU A 27 18.26 -25.46 -41.97
N GLN A 28 17.90 -24.49 -41.14
CA GLN A 28 18.32 -24.40 -39.73
C GLN A 28 17.29 -24.96 -38.76
N PHE A 29 16.03 -25.15 -39.18
CA PHE A 29 14.93 -25.52 -38.28
C PHE A 29 14.05 -26.61 -38.88
N ASP A 30 13.61 -27.54 -38.02
CA ASP A 30 12.72 -28.64 -38.36
C ASP A 30 11.51 -28.62 -37.40
N ILE A 31 10.32 -28.31 -37.92
CA ILE A 31 9.11 -28.22 -37.10
C ILE A 31 8.60 -29.62 -36.80
N LYS A 32 8.60 -30.01 -35.52
CA LYS A 32 8.10 -31.33 -35.08
C LYS A 32 6.66 -31.29 -34.60
N VAL A 33 6.27 -30.21 -33.93
CA VAL A 33 4.95 -30.10 -33.32
C VAL A 33 4.42 -28.68 -33.48
N LEU A 34 3.15 -28.57 -33.89
CA LEU A 34 2.39 -27.31 -33.86
C LEU A 34 1.14 -27.46 -32.99
N VAL A 35 0.94 -26.53 -32.05
CA VAL A 35 -0.22 -26.54 -31.17
C VAL A 35 -0.99 -25.23 -31.29
N ALA A 36 -2.31 -25.30 -31.38
CA ALA A 36 -3.20 -24.14 -31.37
C ALA A 36 -4.33 -24.28 -30.34
N GLY A 37 -4.95 -23.14 -29.99
CA GLY A 37 -6.11 -23.09 -29.11
C GLY A 37 -7.40 -23.52 -29.82
N ARG A 38 -7.99 -22.59 -30.59
CA ARG A 38 -9.28 -22.76 -31.28
C ARG A 38 -9.21 -22.68 -32.81
N ASN A 39 -8.12 -22.14 -33.37
CA ASN A 39 -8.03 -21.85 -34.80
C ASN A 39 -7.59 -23.09 -35.61
N ALA A 40 -8.50 -24.06 -35.74
CA ALA A 40 -8.26 -25.31 -36.47
C ALA A 40 -7.89 -25.08 -37.95
N GLY A 41 -8.51 -24.09 -38.59
CA GLY A 41 -8.25 -23.77 -40.01
C GLY A 41 -6.80 -23.32 -40.25
N LEU A 42 -6.33 -22.30 -39.53
CA LEU A 42 -4.96 -21.83 -39.68
C LEU A 42 -3.94 -22.88 -39.22
N LEU A 43 -4.26 -23.67 -38.18
CA LEU A 43 -3.40 -24.78 -37.76
C LEU A 43 -3.25 -25.81 -38.90
N ALA A 44 -4.33 -26.16 -39.59
CA ALA A 44 -4.28 -27.08 -40.72
C ALA A 44 -3.44 -26.53 -41.88
N GLU A 45 -3.60 -25.25 -42.22
CA GLU A 45 -2.78 -24.57 -43.24
C GLU A 45 -1.29 -24.62 -42.89
N GLN A 46 -0.95 -24.28 -41.63
CA GLN A 46 0.42 -24.36 -41.13
C GLN A 46 0.95 -25.80 -41.17
N ALA A 47 0.17 -26.79 -40.77
CA ALA A 47 0.58 -28.19 -40.74
C ALA A 47 0.84 -28.77 -42.14
N LEU A 48 0.00 -28.46 -43.13
CA LEU A 48 0.22 -28.89 -44.51
C LEU A 48 1.48 -28.27 -45.12
N ARG A 49 1.80 -27.04 -44.70
CA ARG A 49 2.98 -26.30 -45.16
C ARG A 49 4.27 -26.81 -44.55
N TYR A 50 4.33 -26.93 -43.22
CA TYR A 50 5.55 -27.25 -42.48
C TYR A 50 5.73 -28.75 -42.19
N ARG A 51 4.70 -29.57 -42.45
CA ARG A 51 4.73 -31.04 -42.31
C ARG A 51 5.28 -31.52 -40.96
N PRO A 52 4.73 -31.05 -39.82
CA PRO A 52 5.16 -31.54 -38.51
C PRO A 52 4.81 -33.02 -38.31
N ASP A 53 5.50 -33.66 -37.38
CA ASP A 53 5.19 -35.03 -36.96
C ASP A 53 3.81 -35.11 -36.27
N ALA A 54 3.45 -34.07 -35.51
CA ALA A 54 2.15 -33.98 -34.84
C ALA A 54 1.57 -32.57 -34.75
N VAL A 55 0.25 -32.49 -34.62
CA VAL A 55 -0.49 -31.26 -34.31
C VAL A 55 -1.40 -31.43 -33.10
N GLY A 56 -1.50 -30.37 -32.32
CA GLY A 56 -2.36 -30.27 -31.14
C GLY A 56 -3.43 -29.19 -31.28
N LEU A 57 -4.67 -29.50 -30.92
CA LEU A 57 -5.74 -28.52 -30.81
C LEU A 57 -6.41 -28.60 -29.44
N ALA A 58 -6.30 -27.55 -28.64
CA ALA A 58 -6.92 -27.52 -27.31
C ALA A 58 -8.45 -27.64 -27.39
N ASP A 59 -9.07 -26.96 -28.36
CA ASP A 59 -10.52 -26.97 -28.56
C ASP A 59 -11.01 -28.23 -29.28
N LYS A 60 -11.73 -29.07 -28.54
CA LYS A 60 -12.32 -30.30 -29.07
C LYS A 60 -13.39 -30.02 -30.14
N ALA A 61 -14.02 -28.85 -30.14
CA ALA A 61 -15.05 -28.52 -31.14
C ALA A 61 -14.47 -28.41 -32.56
N GLY A 62 -13.19 -28.02 -32.70
CA GLY A 62 -12.51 -27.93 -33.99
C GLY A 62 -11.91 -29.24 -34.50
N GLU A 63 -12.05 -30.35 -33.77
CA GLU A 63 -11.41 -31.63 -34.10
C GLU A 63 -11.81 -32.16 -35.47
N THR A 64 -13.10 -32.15 -35.81
CA THR A 64 -13.60 -32.63 -37.11
C THR A 64 -12.99 -31.84 -38.26
N VAL A 65 -12.98 -30.51 -38.16
CA VAL A 65 -12.41 -29.61 -39.18
C VAL A 65 -10.93 -29.91 -39.39
N LEU A 66 -10.17 -30.08 -38.29
CA LEU A 66 -8.75 -30.37 -38.35
C LEU A 66 -8.46 -31.75 -38.98
N ARG A 67 -9.22 -32.78 -38.60
CA ARG A 67 -9.05 -34.14 -39.14
C ARG A 67 -9.39 -34.23 -40.61
N GLU A 68 -10.45 -33.55 -41.05
CA GLU A 68 -10.83 -33.50 -42.47
C GLU A 68 -9.77 -32.77 -43.30
N ALA A 69 -9.29 -31.60 -42.83
CA ALA A 69 -8.28 -30.82 -43.54
C ALA A 69 -6.91 -31.52 -43.64
N LEU A 70 -6.58 -32.37 -42.67
CA LEU A 70 -5.32 -33.12 -42.62
C LEU A 70 -5.44 -34.58 -43.07
N ALA A 71 -6.58 -34.97 -43.64
CA ALA A 71 -6.80 -36.34 -44.11
C ALA A 71 -5.73 -36.75 -45.14
N GLY A 72 -5.09 -37.91 -44.91
CA GLY A 72 -4.04 -38.45 -45.79
C GLY A 72 -2.68 -37.75 -45.68
N SER A 73 -2.52 -36.76 -44.79
CA SER A 73 -1.23 -36.06 -44.59
C SER A 73 -0.18 -36.89 -43.87
N GLY A 74 -0.60 -37.90 -43.09
CA GLY A 74 0.27 -38.71 -42.22
C GLY A 74 0.62 -38.04 -40.88
N ILE A 75 0.14 -36.82 -40.64
CA ILE A 75 0.40 -36.04 -39.43
C ILE A 75 -0.45 -36.59 -38.28
N GLU A 76 0.16 -36.81 -37.12
CA GLU A 76 -0.56 -37.23 -35.91
C GLU A 76 -1.40 -36.08 -35.36
N ILE A 77 -2.66 -36.35 -34.97
CA ILE A 77 -3.59 -35.31 -34.49
C ILE A 77 -4.06 -35.65 -33.08
N MET A 78 -3.81 -34.73 -32.15
CA MET A 78 -4.27 -34.80 -30.76
C MET A 78 -5.17 -33.58 -30.44
N CYS A 79 -6.35 -33.84 -29.87
CA CYS A 79 -7.30 -32.79 -29.53
C CYS A 79 -7.74 -32.86 -28.06
N GLY A 80 -8.13 -31.72 -27.50
CA GLY A 80 -8.61 -31.58 -26.13
C GLY A 80 -7.57 -30.98 -25.16
N GLU A 81 -7.97 -30.79 -23.91
CA GLU A 81 -7.19 -30.05 -22.90
C GLU A 81 -5.80 -30.65 -22.64
N ALA A 82 -5.68 -31.98 -22.65
CA ALA A 82 -4.41 -32.66 -22.44
C ALA A 82 -3.45 -32.57 -23.64
N ALA A 83 -3.94 -32.21 -24.84
CA ALA A 83 -3.15 -32.28 -26.07
C ALA A 83 -1.90 -31.40 -26.02
N CYS A 84 -2.04 -30.19 -25.50
CA CYS A 84 -0.93 -29.23 -25.41
C CYS A 84 0.18 -29.76 -24.49
N THR A 85 -0.20 -30.28 -23.33
CA THR A 85 0.73 -30.78 -22.31
C THR A 85 1.46 -32.04 -22.76
N GLU A 86 0.74 -33.01 -23.33
CA GLU A 86 1.33 -34.26 -23.84
C GLU A 86 2.30 -34.01 -25.00
N LEU A 87 1.91 -33.14 -25.94
CA LEU A 87 2.76 -32.80 -27.08
C LEU A 87 4.00 -31.98 -26.68
N ALA A 88 3.91 -31.18 -25.61
CA ALA A 88 5.05 -30.43 -25.07
C ALA A 88 6.14 -31.34 -24.46
N ARG A 89 5.81 -32.58 -24.07
CA ARG A 89 6.78 -33.57 -23.57
C ARG A 89 7.62 -34.21 -24.66
N ARG A 90 7.27 -34.02 -25.94
CA ARG A 90 8.01 -34.62 -27.04
C ARG A 90 9.40 -33.99 -27.13
N PRO A 91 10.47 -34.81 -27.12
CA PRO A 91 11.82 -34.31 -27.10
C PRO A 91 12.12 -33.56 -28.39
N VAL A 92 12.44 -32.28 -28.25
CA VAL A 92 12.91 -31.38 -29.31
C VAL A 92 13.99 -30.48 -28.74
N ASP A 93 14.77 -29.84 -29.61
CA ASP A 93 15.83 -28.93 -29.18
C ASP A 93 15.27 -27.68 -28.49
N ILE A 94 14.19 -27.10 -29.03
CA ILE A 94 13.58 -25.87 -28.50
C ILE A 94 12.04 -25.96 -28.52
N VAL A 95 11.43 -25.63 -27.39
CA VAL A 95 9.98 -25.44 -27.25
C VAL A 95 9.67 -23.95 -27.19
N ILE A 96 8.88 -23.44 -28.14
CA ILE A 96 8.40 -22.06 -28.15
C ILE A 96 7.09 -22.01 -27.37
N ALA A 97 7.11 -21.38 -26.19
CA ALA A 97 5.94 -21.24 -25.33
C ALA A 97 5.22 -19.90 -25.59
N GLY A 98 4.33 -19.90 -26.58
CA GLY A 98 3.55 -18.75 -27.04
C GLY A 98 2.04 -18.81 -26.74
N ILE A 99 1.60 -19.72 -25.86
CA ILE A 99 0.22 -19.76 -25.37
C ILE A 99 0.03 -18.60 -24.37
N VAL A 100 -1.07 -17.85 -24.51
CA VAL A 100 -1.35 -16.66 -23.68
C VAL A 100 -1.99 -17.04 -22.34
N GLY A 101 -1.63 -16.33 -21.27
CA GLY A 101 -2.24 -16.47 -19.94
C GLY A 101 -1.80 -17.73 -19.21
N LEU A 102 -2.45 -18.03 -18.07
CA LEU A 102 -2.12 -19.20 -17.25
C LEU A 102 -2.34 -20.54 -17.96
N ALA A 103 -3.14 -20.57 -19.03
CA ALA A 103 -3.39 -21.77 -19.84
C ALA A 103 -2.11 -22.38 -20.45
N GLY A 104 -1.04 -21.58 -20.59
CA GLY A 104 0.26 -22.07 -21.07
C GLY A 104 1.06 -22.85 -20.03
N LEU A 105 0.84 -22.59 -18.73
CA LEU A 105 1.68 -23.09 -17.63
C LEU A 105 1.83 -24.62 -17.61
N PRO A 106 0.77 -25.44 -17.79
CA PRO A 106 0.93 -26.89 -17.79
C PRO A 106 1.87 -27.41 -18.88
N SER A 107 1.84 -26.81 -20.07
CA SER A 107 2.71 -27.22 -21.19
C SER A 107 4.14 -26.70 -21.03
N VAL A 108 4.33 -25.52 -20.44
CA VAL A 108 5.65 -25.02 -20.02
C VAL A 108 6.29 -25.96 -19.01
N LEU A 109 5.57 -26.30 -17.93
CA LEU A 109 6.10 -27.22 -16.91
C LEU A 109 6.41 -28.60 -17.50
N ALA A 110 5.55 -29.14 -18.38
CA ALA A 110 5.80 -30.42 -19.03
C ALA A 110 7.09 -30.43 -19.87
N ALA A 111 7.38 -29.34 -20.60
CA ALA A 111 8.64 -29.21 -21.35
C ALA A 111 9.85 -29.06 -20.42
N VAL A 112 9.72 -28.29 -19.34
CA VAL A 112 10.77 -28.11 -18.31
C VAL A 112 11.05 -29.42 -17.58
N GLU A 113 10.02 -30.22 -17.27
CA GLU A 113 10.15 -31.56 -16.67
C GLU A 113 10.97 -32.51 -17.54
N CYS A 114 10.88 -32.38 -18.87
CA CYS A 114 11.65 -33.15 -19.83
C CYS A 114 13.10 -32.65 -20.01
N GLY A 115 13.52 -31.59 -19.30
CA GLY A 115 14.87 -31.03 -19.43
C GLY A 115 15.10 -30.25 -20.73
N GLN A 116 14.03 -29.83 -21.43
CA GLN A 116 14.12 -29.18 -22.73
C GLN A 116 14.47 -27.69 -22.62
N THR A 117 14.96 -27.10 -23.72
CA THR A 117 15.08 -25.64 -23.80
C THR A 117 13.72 -25.05 -24.12
N VAL A 118 13.23 -24.16 -23.27
CA VAL A 118 11.95 -23.47 -23.42
C VAL A 118 12.22 -22.00 -23.71
N ALA A 119 11.90 -21.58 -24.94
CA ALA A 119 11.85 -20.19 -25.33
C ALA A 119 10.51 -19.60 -24.90
N LEU A 120 10.52 -18.89 -23.77
CA LEU A 120 9.34 -18.48 -23.03
C LEU A 120 8.89 -17.06 -23.43
N ALA A 121 7.73 -16.98 -24.09
CA ALA A 121 7.01 -15.72 -24.34
C ALA A 121 5.82 -15.53 -23.39
N ASN A 122 5.36 -16.60 -22.75
CA ASN A 122 4.26 -16.58 -21.80
C ASN A 122 4.73 -16.17 -20.41
N LYS A 123 4.78 -14.85 -20.17
CA LYS A 123 5.16 -14.27 -18.87
C LYS A 123 4.32 -14.76 -17.71
N GLU A 124 3.02 -15.02 -17.94
CA GLU A 124 2.09 -15.43 -16.88
C GLU A 124 2.50 -16.74 -16.18
N SER A 125 3.27 -17.61 -16.86
CA SER A 125 3.84 -18.81 -16.27
C SER A 125 4.85 -18.50 -15.17
N LEU A 126 5.76 -17.54 -15.39
CA LEU A 126 6.73 -17.13 -14.37
C LEU A 126 6.12 -16.18 -13.34
N VAL A 127 5.14 -15.36 -13.73
CA VAL A 127 4.43 -14.51 -12.77
C VAL A 127 3.69 -15.35 -11.73
N SER A 128 2.93 -16.35 -12.17
CA SER A 128 2.03 -17.11 -11.29
C SER A 128 2.72 -18.29 -10.61
N ALA A 129 3.74 -18.87 -11.25
CA ALA A 129 4.38 -20.11 -10.81
C ALA A 129 5.92 -20.04 -10.87
N GLY A 130 6.50 -18.84 -10.70
CA GLY A 130 7.94 -18.63 -10.80
C GLY A 130 8.77 -19.57 -9.92
N GLU A 131 8.36 -19.79 -8.67
CA GLU A 131 9.00 -20.74 -7.75
C GLU A 131 8.99 -22.18 -8.32
N VAL A 132 7.83 -22.66 -8.77
CA VAL A 132 7.65 -24.03 -9.30
C VAL A 132 8.46 -24.23 -10.58
N VAL A 133 8.34 -23.29 -11.53
CA VAL A 133 8.98 -23.37 -12.85
C VAL A 133 10.49 -23.32 -12.71
N THR A 134 11.03 -22.36 -11.96
CA THR A 134 12.49 -22.21 -11.79
C THR A 134 13.09 -23.32 -10.94
N ALA A 135 12.39 -23.80 -9.91
CA ALA A 135 12.82 -24.97 -9.14
C ALA A 135 12.85 -26.24 -10.00
N MET A 136 11.87 -26.43 -10.88
CA MET A 136 11.87 -27.56 -11.81
C MET A 136 13.01 -27.46 -12.82
N ALA A 137 13.22 -26.28 -13.41
CA ALA A 137 14.32 -26.06 -14.36
C ALA A 137 15.70 -26.36 -13.74
N ARG A 138 15.93 -25.92 -12.49
CA ARG A 138 17.14 -26.24 -11.72
C ARG A 138 17.30 -27.75 -11.48
N ARG A 139 16.19 -28.48 -11.29
CA ARG A 139 16.20 -29.93 -11.05
C ARG A 139 16.46 -30.76 -12.31
N THR A 140 15.92 -30.34 -13.44
CA THR A 140 15.99 -31.12 -14.70
C THR A 140 17.11 -30.68 -15.63
N GLY A 141 17.70 -29.50 -15.39
CA GLY A 141 18.67 -28.89 -16.30
C GLY A 141 18.01 -28.25 -17.53
N ALA A 142 16.69 -28.10 -17.54
CA ALA A 142 15.99 -27.35 -18.57
C ALA A 142 16.46 -25.89 -18.59
N ARG A 143 16.48 -25.30 -19.79
CA ARG A 143 16.87 -23.90 -19.99
C ARG A 143 15.65 -23.06 -20.31
N ILE A 144 15.50 -21.91 -19.66
CA ILE A 144 14.43 -20.97 -19.95
C ILE A 144 15.05 -19.76 -20.65
N LEU A 145 14.75 -19.57 -21.93
CA LEU A 145 15.23 -18.46 -22.73
C LEU A 145 14.14 -17.39 -22.86
N PRO A 146 14.42 -16.11 -22.55
CA PRO A 146 13.43 -15.05 -22.72
C PRO A 146 13.10 -14.79 -24.17
N VAL A 147 11.80 -14.74 -24.47
CA VAL A 147 11.27 -14.24 -25.75
C VAL A 147 10.59 -12.88 -25.59
N ASP A 148 10.19 -12.51 -24.38
CA ASP A 148 9.73 -11.14 -24.11
C ASP A 148 10.86 -10.13 -24.41
N SER A 149 10.53 -9.00 -25.02
CA SER A 149 11.52 -8.09 -25.63
C SER A 149 12.51 -7.56 -24.62
N GLU A 150 12.02 -7.12 -23.46
CA GLU A 150 12.81 -6.49 -22.42
C GLU A 150 13.71 -7.50 -21.72
N HIS A 151 13.20 -8.70 -21.43
CA HIS A 151 14.01 -9.77 -20.85
C HIS A 151 15.02 -10.31 -21.85
N SER A 152 14.67 -10.41 -23.13
CA SER A 152 15.62 -10.76 -24.19
C SER A 152 16.72 -9.70 -24.32
N ALA A 153 16.40 -8.42 -24.12
CA ALA A 153 17.37 -7.34 -24.08
C ALA A 153 18.34 -7.47 -22.89
N ILE A 154 17.81 -7.69 -21.67
CA ILE A 154 18.62 -7.96 -20.48
C ILE A 154 19.52 -9.17 -20.69
N PHE A 155 18.96 -10.26 -21.22
CA PHE A 155 19.69 -11.49 -21.52
C PHE A 155 20.81 -11.26 -22.54
N GLN A 156 20.59 -10.48 -23.59
CA GLN A 156 21.65 -10.16 -24.55
C GLN A 156 22.77 -9.30 -23.95
N CYS A 157 22.47 -8.48 -22.94
CA CYS A 157 23.45 -7.63 -22.27
C CYS A 157 24.28 -8.39 -21.22
N TRP A 158 23.68 -9.34 -20.50
CA TRP A 158 24.30 -9.98 -19.33
C TRP A 158 24.46 -11.50 -19.43
N GLN A 159 23.51 -12.18 -20.10
CA GLN A 159 23.44 -13.65 -20.23
C GLN A 159 23.40 -14.42 -18.90
N GLY A 160 23.13 -13.75 -17.77
CA GLY A 160 22.84 -14.42 -16.49
C GLY A 160 21.38 -14.84 -16.38
N TRP A 161 21.11 -15.99 -15.76
CA TRP A 161 19.77 -16.47 -15.45
C TRP A 161 19.76 -17.42 -14.23
N ALA A 162 18.56 -17.65 -13.67
CA ALA A 162 18.35 -18.50 -12.50
C ALA A 162 18.86 -19.94 -12.70
N GLY A 163 19.81 -20.37 -11.88
CA GLY A 163 20.30 -21.77 -11.85
C GLY A 163 21.58 -22.07 -12.63
N HIS A 164 22.14 -21.15 -13.42
CA HIS A 164 23.41 -21.32 -14.14
C HIS A 164 24.33 -20.08 -14.06
N GLN A 165 24.38 -19.41 -12.91
CA GLN A 165 25.32 -18.30 -12.69
C GLN A 165 26.79 -18.76 -12.69
N ASP A 166 27.08 -19.98 -12.22
CA ASP A 166 28.45 -20.44 -11.98
C ASP A 166 29.25 -20.80 -13.24
N ASP A 167 28.59 -21.22 -14.33
CA ASP A 167 29.27 -21.73 -15.53
C ASP A 167 29.60 -20.64 -16.57
N LEU A 168 28.91 -19.50 -16.56
CA LEU A 168 29.00 -18.47 -17.62
C LEU A 168 29.62 -17.13 -17.17
N VAL A 169 29.67 -16.83 -15.86
CA VAL A 169 30.39 -15.65 -15.32
C VAL A 169 31.89 -15.67 -15.71
N ASN A 170 32.44 -16.85 -16.02
CA ASN A 170 33.82 -17.01 -16.49
C ASN A 170 34.00 -16.76 -18.01
N ALA A 171 32.94 -16.73 -18.81
CA ALA A 171 33.04 -16.64 -20.28
C ALA A 171 32.86 -15.22 -20.84
N SER A 172 32.05 -14.37 -20.20
CA SER A 172 31.80 -12.99 -20.63
C SER A 172 32.75 -11.95 -20.01
N GLY A 173 33.47 -12.32 -18.93
CA GLY A 173 34.41 -11.44 -18.23
C GLY A 173 33.75 -10.33 -17.40
N VAL A 174 32.42 -10.36 -17.22
CA VAL A 174 31.69 -9.32 -16.49
C VAL A 174 31.18 -9.87 -15.15
N SER A 175 31.83 -9.47 -14.05
CA SER A 175 31.43 -9.89 -12.70
C SER A 175 30.46 -8.90 -12.06
N GLY A 176 29.29 -9.40 -11.64
CA GLY A 176 28.38 -8.73 -10.71
C GLY A 176 27.52 -7.63 -11.33
N ILE A 177 26.22 -7.93 -11.51
CA ILE A 177 25.22 -6.91 -11.79
C ILE A 177 24.75 -6.27 -10.49
N GLY A 178 24.54 -4.95 -10.51
CA GLY A 178 23.92 -4.23 -9.40
C GLY A 178 22.40 -4.26 -9.54
N ARG A 179 21.91 -3.85 -10.72
CA ARG A 179 20.48 -3.77 -11.06
C ARG A 179 20.24 -3.84 -12.56
N ILE A 180 19.01 -4.13 -12.96
CA ILE A 180 18.52 -4.00 -14.33
C ILE A 180 17.50 -2.88 -14.41
N CYS A 181 17.27 -2.35 -15.61
CA CYS A 181 16.16 -1.44 -15.90
C CYS A 181 15.38 -1.95 -17.11
N LEU A 182 14.11 -2.25 -16.90
CA LEU A 182 13.16 -2.59 -17.96
C LEU A 182 12.54 -1.30 -18.51
N THR A 183 12.52 -1.16 -19.84
CA THR A 183 11.93 0.03 -20.48
C THR A 183 10.47 -0.20 -20.82
N ALA A 184 9.61 0.81 -20.70
CA ALA A 184 8.18 0.73 -21.05
C ALA A 184 7.79 1.79 -22.09
N SER A 185 6.81 1.53 -22.96
CA SER A 185 6.32 2.57 -23.90
C SER A 185 5.53 3.70 -23.20
N GLY A 186 4.96 3.41 -22.02
CA GLY A 186 3.96 4.24 -21.33
C GLY A 186 2.52 4.07 -21.85
N GLY A 187 2.32 3.24 -22.88
CA GLY A 187 0.99 2.98 -23.45
C GLY A 187 0.31 4.21 -24.09
N PRO A 188 -0.94 4.08 -24.54
CA PRO A 188 -1.67 5.16 -25.22
C PRO A 188 -2.07 6.34 -24.33
N PHE A 189 -2.00 6.21 -23.00
CA PHE A 189 -2.47 7.23 -22.05
C PHE A 189 -1.35 7.93 -21.29
N ARG A 190 -0.10 7.78 -21.74
CA ARG A 190 1.08 8.44 -21.18
C ARG A 190 0.88 9.95 -21.04
N ASP A 191 0.42 10.60 -22.10
CA ASP A 191 0.30 12.06 -22.17
C ASP A 191 -1.15 12.54 -21.94
N ARG A 192 -2.05 11.66 -21.49
CA ARG A 192 -3.48 11.96 -21.29
C ARG A 192 -3.73 12.64 -19.95
N ASP A 193 -4.66 13.58 -19.87
CA ASP A 193 -5.05 14.20 -18.60
C ASP A 193 -5.68 13.19 -17.62
N LEU A 194 -5.23 13.17 -16.36
CA LEU A 194 -5.66 12.20 -15.34
C LEU A 194 -7.16 12.31 -15.05
N ASP A 195 -7.71 13.53 -15.05
CA ASP A 195 -9.14 13.79 -14.82
C ASP A 195 -10.05 13.16 -15.88
N SER A 196 -9.47 12.73 -17.01
CA SER A 196 -10.20 12.08 -18.10
C SER A 196 -10.19 10.55 -18.05
N PHE A 197 -9.52 9.93 -17.07
CA PHE A 197 -9.30 8.47 -17.02
C PHE A 197 -10.60 7.68 -16.84
N ASP A 198 -11.58 8.23 -16.11
CA ASP A 198 -12.89 7.61 -15.93
C ASP A 198 -13.71 7.51 -17.24
N ARG A 199 -13.29 8.23 -18.29
CA ARG A 199 -13.94 8.23 -19.60
C ARG A 199 -13.20 7.38 -20.64
N ILE A 200 -12.13 6.70 -20.24
CA ILE A 200 -11.37 5.84 -21.14
C ILE A 200 -12.22 4.63 -21.55
N THR A 201 -12.31 4.41 -22.86
CA THR A 201 -13.02 3.28 -23.45
C THR A 201 -12.08 2.14 -23.83
N ALA A 202 -12.62 0.92 -23.93
CA ALA A 202 -11.88 -0.24 -24.43
C ALA A 202 -11.31 0.00 -25.84
N ALA A 203 -12.06 0.69 -26.71
CA ALA A 203 -11.63 1.03 -28.07
C ALA A 203 -10.43 2.00 -28.09
N GLU A 204 -10.29 2.87 -27.09
CA GLU A 204 -9.10 3.68 -26.91
C GLU A 204 -7.93 2.84 -26.37
N ALA A 205 -8.16 2.03 -25.33
CA ALA A 205 -7.11 1.28 -24.66
C ALA A 205 -6.42 0.25 -25.57
N VAL A 206 -7.15 -0.35 -26.51
CA VAL A 206 -6.55 -1.34 -27.44
C VAL A 206 -5.72 -0.73 -28.57
N ARG A 207 -5.73 0.61 -28.73
CA ARG A 207 -4.98 1.32 -29.78
C ARG A 207 -3.60 1.72 -29.28
N HIS A 208 -2.67 0.77 -29.24
CA HIS A 208 -1.29 1.03 -28.84
C HIS A 208 -0.53 1.86 -29.90
N PRO A 209 0.28 2.87 -29.51
CA PRO A 209 0.95 3.77 -30.46
C PRO A 209 2.02 3.07 -31.32
N ASN A 210 2.74 2.10 -30.74
CA ASN A 210 3.94 1.53 -31.38
C ASN A 210 3.79 0.06 -31.82
N TRP A 211 2.72 -0.63 -31.40
CA TRP A 211 2.61 -2.09 -31.54
C TRP A 211 1.21 -2.49 -31.98
N LYS A 212 1.11 -3.53 -32.81
CA LYS A 212 -0.16 -4.22 -33.09
C LYS A 212 -0.19 -5.51 -32.28
N MET A 213 -0.99 -5.53 -31.23
CA MET A 213 -1.02 -6.63 -30.25
C MET A 213 -2.45 -7.11 -29.99
N GLY A 214 -2.59 -8.20 -29.23
CA GLY A 214 -3.88 -8.68 -28.76
C GLY A 214 -4.54 -7.70 -27.78
N GLN A 215 -5.88 -7.76 -27.65
CA GLN A 215 -6.63 -6.80 -26.83
C GLN A 215 -6.19 -6.78 -25.36
N LYS A 216 -5.97 -7.94 -24.73
CA LYS A 216 -5.54 -8.05 -23.33
C LYS A 216 -4.23 -7.33 -23.07
N ILE A 217 -3.18 -7.66 -23.83
CA ILE A 217 -1.86 -7.02 -23.67
C ILE A 217 -1.89 -5.52 -24.02
N SER A 218 -2.74 -5.08 -24.96
CA SER A 218 -2.91 -3.65 -25.22
C SER A 218 -3.51 -2.91 -24.02
N VAL A 219 -4.51 -3.50 -23.34
CA VAL A 219 -5.08 -2.94 -22.10
C VAL A 219 -4.05 -2.98 -20.97
N ASP A 220 -3.32 -4.08 -20.80
CA ASP A 220 -2.25 -4.18 -19.79
C ASP A 220 -1.14 -3.16 -20.03
N SER A 221 -0.82 -2.85 -21.29
CA SER A 221 0.13 -1.78 -21.63
C SER A 221 -0.44 -0.41 -21.29
N ALA A 222 -1.74 -0.18 -21.54
CA ALA A 222 -2.42 1.05 -21.20
C ALA A 222 -2.51 1.32 -19.69
N THR A 223 -2.64 0.28 -18.86
CA THR A 223 -2.60 0.36 -17.39
C THR A 223 -1.19 0.26 -16.81
N MET A 224 -0.18 0.00 -17.65
CA MET A 224 1.16 -0.46 -17.26
C MET A 224 1.20 -1.73 -16.38
N MET A 225 0.10 -2.47 -16.25
CA MET A 225 0.12 -3.81 -15.66
C MET A 225 1.06 -4.74 -16.42
N ASN A 226 1.17 -4.61 -17.74
CA ASN A 226 2.09 -5.42 -18.55
C ASN A 226 3.52 -5.31 -18.02
N LYS A 227 3.98 -4.08 -17.76
CA LYS A 227 5.31 -3.82 -17.21
C LYS A 227 5.44 -4.32 -15.76
N GLY A 228 4.36 -4.24 -14.99
CA GLY A 228 4.30 -4.82 -13.64
C GLY A 228 4.50 -6.34 -13.63
N LEU A 229 3.83 -7.05 -14.53
CA LEU A 229 3.99 -8.51 -14.72
C LEU A 229 5.42 -8.85 -15.16
N GLU A 230 6.00 -8.06 -16.05
CA GLU A 230 7.38 -8.25 -16.52
C GLU A 230 8.43 -8.03 -15.42
N VAL A 231 8.18 -7.13 -14.46
CA VAL A 231 9.04 -6.99 -13.27
C VAL A 231 9.05 -8.26 -12.43
N ILE A 232 7.88 -8.90 -12.23
CA ILE A 232 7.79 -10.17 -11.51
C ILE A 232 8.51 -11.28 -12.31
N GLU A 233 8.27 -11.35 -13.62
CA GLU A 233 8.94 -12.30 -14.50
C GLU A 233 10.47 -12.15 -14.45
N ALA A 234 10.98 -10.91 -14.50
CA ALA A 234 12.41 -10.63 -14.45
C ALA A 234 13.04 -11.06 -13.12
N ALA A 235 12.32 -10.88 -12.00
CA ALA A 235 12.77 -11.34 -10.68
C ALA A 235 13.03 -12.84 -10.67
N TRP A 236 12.11 -13.64 -11.24
CA TRP A 236 12.26 -15.08 -11.32
C TRP A 236 13.28 -15.53 -12.37
N MET A 237 13.24 -14.93 -13.56
CA MET A 237 14.08 -15.33 -14.68
C MET A 237 15.57 -15.07 -14.41
N PHE A 238 15.86 -13.93 -13.79
CA PHE A 238 17.22 -13.46 -13.55
C PHE A 238 17.70 -13.68 -12.11
N ASP A 239 16.85 -14.24 -11.23
CA ASP A 239 17.14 -14.49 -9.82
C ASP A 239 17.49 -13.17 -9.09
N LEU A 240 16.63 -12.16 -9.26
CA LEU A 240 16.86 -10.79 -8.79
C LEU A 240 15.88 -10.39 -7.70
N GLY A 241 16.40 -9.70 -6.68
CA GLY A 241 15.58 -9.09 -5.66
C GLY A 241 14.75 -7.91 -6.21
N PRO A 242 13.60 -7.58 -5.59
CA PRO A 242 12.72 -6.53 -6.11
C PRO A 242 13.41 -5.16 -6.22
N ALA A 243 14.38 -4.84 -5.35
CA ALA A 243 15.13 -3.57 -5.39
C ALA A 243 16.17 -3.50 -6.52
N GLN A 244 16.43 -4.61 -7.22
CA GLN A 244 17.40 -4.69 -8.32
C GLN A 244 16.74 -4.53 -9.70
N ILE A 245 15.45 -4.22 -9.76
CA ILE A 245 14.67 -4.14 -11.01
C ILE A 245 13.98 -2.78 -11.06
N ASP A 246 14.56 -1.89 -11.85
CA ASP A 246 14.02 -0.57 -12.13
C ASP A 246 13.18 -0.58 -13.41
N VAL A 247 12.34 0.45 -13.55
CA VAL A 247 11.54 0.67 -14.76
C VAL A 247 11.60 2.13 -15.16
N LEU A 248 11.84 2.37 -16.45
CA LEU A 248 11.77 3.71 -17.07
C LEU A 248 10.83 3.68 -18.27
N ILE A 249 10.03 4.73 -18.43
CA ILE A 249 9.26 4.94 -19.65
C ILE A 249 10.20 5.47 -20.73
N HIS A 250 10.26 4.78 -21.86
CA HIS A 250 11.02 5.12 -23.06
C HIS A 250 10.06 5.18 -24.27
N PRO A 251 9.49 6.36 -24.59
CA PRO A 251 8.46 6.53 -25.61
C PRO A 251 8.83 6.01 -27.01
N GLN A 252 10.11 6.08 -27.36
CA GLN A 252 10.63 5.70 -28.68
C GLN A 252 10.74 4.19 -28.87
N VAL A 253 10.72 3.39 -27.79
CA VAL A 253 10.80 1.92 -27.82
C VAL A 253 11.99 1.42 -28.67
N ALA A 254 13.13 2.12 -28.58
CA ALA A 254 14.37 1.77 -29.27
C ALA A 254 15.35 1.07 -28.33
N VAL A 255 15.43 1.52 -27.08
CA VAL A 255 16.11 0.80 -25.99
C VAL A 255 15.11 -0.15 -25.37
N HIS A 256 15.43 -1.45 -25.35
CA HIS A 256 14.53 -2.50 -24.81
C HIS A 256 14.95 -2.96 -23.40
N GLY A 257 16.17 -2.68 -22.96
CA GLY A 257 16.60 -3.03 -21.61
C GLY A 257 18.02 -2.56 -21.32
N LEU A 258 18.30 -2.30 -20.05
CA LEU A 258 19.59 -1.81 -19.55
C LEU A 258 20.05 -2.67 -18.38
N VAL A 259 21.33 -3.01 -18.34
CA VAL A 259 21.99 -3.70 -17.22
C VAL A 259 23.04 -2.78 -16.63
N TYR A 260 22.94 -2.55 -15.32
CA TYR A 260 23.89 -1.75 -14.55
C TYR A 260 24.83 -2.68 -13.80
N PHE A 261 26.11 -2.55 -14.07
CA PHE A 261 27.17 -3.33 -13.45
C PHE A 261 27.74 -2.62 -12.22
N ASN A 262 28.33 -3.41 -11.31
CA ASN A 262 28.87 -2.89 -10.04
C ASN A 262 30.06 -1.93 -10.22
N ASP A 263 30.69 -1.93 -11.40
CA ASP A 263 31.76 -0.99 -11.76
C ASP A 263 31.25 0.38 -12.27
N GLY A 264 29.93 0.56 -12.32
CA GLY A 264 29.27 1.78 -12.82
C GLY A 264 28.96 1.76 -14.32
N SER A 265 29.36 0.72 -15.05
CA SER A 265 29.04 0.56 -16.47
C SER A 265 27.57 0.23 -16.68
N VAL A 266 27.02 0.69 -17.80
CA VAL A 266 25.66 0.35 -18.24
C VAL A 266 25.71 -0.18 -19.67
N ILE A 267 25.16 -1.37 -19.90
CA ILE A 267 25.00 -1.94 -21.24
C ILE A 267 23.51 -1.97 -21.57
N GLY A 268 23.14 -1.48 -22.75
CA GLY A 268 21.77 -1.50 -23.24
C GLY A 268 21.66 -2.21 -24.58
N GLN A 269 20.56 -2.94 -24.78
CA GLN A 269 20.22 -3.50 -26.08
C GLN A 269 19.24 -2.57 -26.80
N LEU A 270 19.60 -2.20 -28.03
CA LEU A 270 18.81 -1.34 -28.91
C LEU A 270 18.35 -2.11 -30.15
N GLY A 271 17.15 -1.82 -30.62
CA GLY A 271 16.59 -2.42 -31.83
C GLY A 271 15.26 -1.81 -32.25
N THR A 272 14.79 -2.19 -33.44
CA THR A 272 13.43 -1.84 -33.89
C THR A 272 12.37 -2.58 -33.06
N ALA A 273 11.14 -2.06 -33.05
CA ALA A 273 9.99 -2.69 -32.39
C ALA A 273 9.48 -3.89 -33.22
N ASP A 274 10.24 -5.00 -33.21
CA ASP A 274 9.91 -6.23 -33.93
C ASP A 274 10.21 -7.47 -33.07
N MET A 275 9.15 -8.23 -32.73
CA MET A 275 9.26 -9.47 -31.93
C MET A 275 10.06 -10.57 -32.62
N LYS A 276 10.30 -10.49 -33.93
CA LYS A 276 11.23 -11.41 -34.60
C LYS A 276 12.65 -11.29 -34.05
N THR A 277 13.05 -10.12 -33.53
CA THR A 277 14.36 -9.92 -32.91
C THR A 277 14.55 -10.83 -31.68
N PRO A 278 13.75 -10.73 -30.60
CA PRO A 278 13.94 -11.59 -29.43
C PRO A 278 13.67 -13.08 -29.73
N ILE A 279 12.72 -13.41 -30.61
CA ILE A 279 12.49 -14.81 -31.04
C ILE A 279 13.74 -15.37 -31.74
N SER A 280 14.35 -14.60 -32.65
CA SER A 280 15.55 -15.03 -33.38
C SER A 280 16.75 -15.29 -32.46
N VAL A 281 16.87 -14.50 -31.38
CA VAL A 281 17.90 -14.69 -30.35
C VAL A 281 17.66 -16.01 -29.62
N ALA A 282 16.44 -16.28 -29.16
CA ALA A 282 16.12 -17.52 -28.47
C ALA A 282 16.32 -18.77 -29.37
N LEU A 283 15.99 -18.67 -30.66
CA LEU A 283 16.16 -19.76 -31.63
C LEU A 283 17.64 -20.05 -31.95
N ALA A 284 18.46 -19.02 -32.09
CA ALA A 284 19.85 -19.16 -32.53
C ALA A 284 20.87 -19.28 -31.39
N TRP A 285 20.51 -18.87 -30.17
CA TRP A 285 21.44 -18.81 -29.03
C TRP A 285 22.31 -20.07 -28.90
N PRO A 286 23.63 -19.93 -28.63
CA PRO A 286 24.37 -18.67 -28.36
C PRO A 286 24.74 -17.84 -29.59
N ASP A 287 24.43 -18.32 -30.80
CA ASP A 287 24.69 -17.61 -32.05
C ASP A 287 23.59 -16.57 -32.37
N ARG A 288 23.76 -15.86 -33.49
CA ARG A 288 22.75 -14.94 -34.03
C ARG A 288 22.21 -15.47 -35.36
N LEU A 289 20.89 -15.32 -35.57
CA LEU A 289 20.23 -15.67 -36.82
C LEU A 289 20.31 -14.49 -37.81
N ASP A 290 20.80 -14.73 -39.02
CA ASP A 290 20.72 -13.75 -40.12
C ASP A 290 19.38 -13.87 -40.86
N TRP A 291 18.35 -13.23 -40.32
CA TRP A 291 17.03 -13.14 -40.95
C TRP A 291 16.82 -11.84 -41.75
N LYS A 292 17.89 -11.05 -41.93
CA LYS A 292 17.89 -9.75 -42.64
C LYS A 292 16.85 -8.74 -42.11
N PRO A 293 16.93 -8.36 -40.81
CA PRO A 293 16.08 -7.30 -40.26
C PRO A 293 16.34 -5.95 -40.92
N GLU A 294 15.35 -5.06 -40.86
CA GLU A 294 15.59 -3.63 -41.08
C GLU A 294 16.45 -3.08 -39.93
N PRO A 295 17.61 -2.45 -40.22
CA PRO A 295 18.49 -1.93 -39.19
C PRO A 295 17.88 -0.69 -38.50
N LEU A 296 18.13 -0.54 -37.21
CA LEU A 296 17.74 0.67 -36.47
C LEU A 296 18.54 1.88 -37.00
N ASP A 297 17.83 2.89 -37.48
CA ASP A 297 18.43 4.16 -37.91
C ASP A 297 18.37 5.20 -36.78
N LEU A 298 19.51 5.36 -36.09
CA LEU A 298 19.65 6.33 -34.99
C LEU A 298 19.52 7.79 -35.47
N LEU A 299 19.90 8.10 -36.71
CA LEU A 299 19.81 9.45 -37.24
C LEU A 299 18.34 9.84 -37.46
N SER A 300 17.55 8.91 -38.01
CA SER A 300 16.10 9.10 -38.18
C SER A 300 15.35 9.11 -36.85
N LEU A 301 15.85 8.39 -35.84
CA LEU A 301 15.26 8.35 -34.50
C LEU A 301 15.42 9.67 -33.73
N GLY A 302 16.58 10.32 -33.85
CA GLY A 302 16.85 11.63 -33.26
C GLY A 302 17.18 11.60 -31.77
N SER A 303 16.17 11.46 -30.91
CA SER A 303 16.32 11.49 -29.43
C SER A 303 15.90 10.17 -28.76
N LEU A 304 16.48 9.91 -27.59
CA LEU A 304 16.10 8.84 -26.68
C LEU A 304 15.70 9.48 -25.35
N ASP A 305 14.41 9.46 -25.04
CA ASP A 305 13.88 10.07 -23.81
C ASP A 305 13.59 8.98 -22.77
N PHE A 306 13.82 9.32 -21.50
CA PHE A 306 13.55 8.45 -20.36
C PHE A 306 12.77 9.22 -19.30
N MET A 307 11.69 8.62 -18.80
CA MET A 307 10.79 9.21 -17.82
C MET A 307 10.54 8.23 -16.67
N ALA A 308 10.28 8.75 -15.48
CA ALA A 308 9.84 7.93 -14.35
C ALA A 308 8.40 7.44 -14.56
N VAL A 309 8.04 6.34 -13.89
CA VAL A 309 6.66 5.87 -13.83
C VAL A 309 5.90 6.65 -12.76
N GLU A 310 4.78 7.26 -13.12
CA GLU A 310 3.93 8.05 -12.23
C GLU A 310 2.86 7.17 -11.57
N GLU A 311 2.81 7.12 -10.23
CA GLU A 311 1.89 6.25 -9.48
C GLU A 311 0.42 6.59 -9.72
N ALA A 312 0.08 7.88 -9.69
CA ALA A 312 -1.28 8.36 -9.95
C ALA A 312 -1.83 7.92 -11.32
N ARG A 313 -0.95 7.78 -12.31
CA ARG A 313 -1.30 7.39 -13.68
C ARG A 313 -1.36 5.87 -13.86
N TYR A 314 -0.51 5.13 -13.15
CA TYR A 314 -0.27 3.71 -13.36
C TYR A 314 -0.34 2.89 -12.06
N PRO A 315 -1.45 2.92 -11.30
CA PRO A 315 -1.56 2.21 -10.03
C PRO A 315 -1.33 0.70 -10.18
N CYS A 316 -1.77 0.10 -11.30
CA CYS A 316 -1.55 -1.32 -11.59
C CYS A 316 -0.07 -1.73 -11.60
N PHE A 317 0.84 -0.85 -12.04
CA PHE A 317 2.26 -1.10 -11.99
C PHE A 317 2.76 -1.23 -10.55
N PHE A 318 2.32 -0.35 -9.66
CA PHE A 318 2.70 -0.34 -8.25
C PHE A 318 2.06 -1.49 -7.47
N LEU A 319 0.84 -1.92 -7.83
CA LEU A 319 0.24 -3.15 -7.30
C LEU A 319 1.09 -4.39 -7.64
N ALA A 320 1.62 -4.46 -8.86
CA ALA A 320 2.53 -5.56 -9.24
C ALA A 320 3.85 -5.52 -8.45
N ARG A 321 4.41 -4.32 -8.22
CA ARG A 321 5.57 -4.11 -7.35
C ARG A 321 5.32 -4.58 -5.92
N GLN A 322 4.13 -4.29 -5.38
CA GLN A 322 3.71 -4.70 -4.05
C GLN A 322 3.51 -6.22 -3.97
N ALA A 323 2.88 -6.83 -4.97
CA ALA A 323 2.70 -8.27 -5.05
C ALA A 323 4.05 -9.02 -5.09
N LEU A 324 5.02 -8.52 -5.88
CA LEU A 324 6.37 -9.07 -5.91
C LEU A 324 7.06 -8.99 -4.54
N ALA A 325 7.01 -7.81 -3.90
CA ALA A 325 7.64 -7.59 -2.60
C ALA A 325 7.00 -8.43 -1.47
N SER A 326 5.69 -8.69 -1.58
CA SER A 326 4.96 -9.53 -0.62
C SER A 326 5.29 -11.01 -0.80
N GLY A 327 5.60 -11.44 -2.02
CA GLY A 327 5.94 -12.83 -2.36
C GLY A 327 4.78 -13.80 -2.14
N GLY A 328 5.12 -15.09 -1.98
CA GLY A 328 4.14 -16.15 -1.79
C GLY A 328 3.14 -16.22 -2.95
N ILE A 329 1.84 -16.23 -2.61
CA ILE A 329 0.76 -16.36 -3.60
C ILE A 329 0.42 -15.05 -4.34
N MET A 330 0.92 -13.91 -3.87
CA MET A 330 0.42 -12.59 -4.30
C MET A 330 0.59 -12.32 -5.80
N PRO A 331 1.72 -12.70 -6.45
CA PRO A 331 1.84 -12.62 -7.91
C PRO A 331 0.80 -13.43 -8.69
N ALA A 332 0.43 -14.62 -8.21
CA ALA A 332 -0.61 -15.45 -8.84
C ALA A 332 -1.99 -14.81 -8.67
N VAL A 333 -2.29 -14.25 -7.49
CA VAL A 333 -3.51 -13.48 -7.22
C VAL A 333 -3.60 -12.26 -8.13
N LEU A 334 -2.53 -11.48 -8.24
CA LEU A 334 -2.43 -10.32 -9.13
C LEU A 334 -2.78 -10.70 -10.58
N ASN A 335 -2.13 -11.74 -11.11
CA ASN A 335 -2.34 -12.18 -12.49
C ASN A 335 -3.80 -12.60 -12.73
N ALA A 336 -4.34 -13.46 -11.87
CA ALA A 336 -5.70 -13.98 -12.00
C ALA A 336 -6.75 -12.86 -11.90
N ALA A 337 -6.59 -11.94 -10.95
CA ALA A 337 -7.50 -10.80 -10.78
C ALA A 337 -7.42 -9.85 -11.99
N ASN A 338 -6.21 -9.58 -12.49
CA ASN A 338 -6.01 -8.72 -13.66
C ASN A 338 -6.68 -9.30 -14.91
N GLU A 339 -6.51 -10.60 -15.19
CA GLU A 339 -7.15 -11.22 -16.35
C GLU A 339 -8.69 -11.06 -16.32
N VAL A 340 -9.31 -11.27 -15.16
CA VAL A 340 -10.76 -11.11 -14.99
C VAL A 340 -11.17 -9.65 -15.13
N ALA A 341 -10.45 -8.73 -14.51
CA ALA A 341 -10.76 -7.30 -14.55
C ALA A 341 -10.61 -6.72 -15.97
N VAL A 342 -9.53 -7.07 -16.69
CA VAL A 342 -9.32 -6.65 -18.07
C VAL A 342 -10.40 -7.21 -19.00
N ALA A 343 -10.79 -8.48 -18.83
CA ALA A 343 -11.90 -9.05 -19.58
C ALA A 343 -13.21 -8.28 -19.30
N ALA A 344 -13.50 -7.95 -18.04
CA ALA A 344 -14.67 -7.16 -17.68
C ALA A 344 -14.64 -5.74 -18.26
N PHE A 345 -13.47 -5.10 -18.34
CA PHE A 345 -13.33 -3.79 -18.98
C PHE A 345 -13.55 -3.87 -20.49
N LEU A 346 -12.98 -4.88 -21.16
CA LEU A 346 -13.17 -5.12 -22.59
C LEU A 346 -14.64 -5.41 -22.93
N ASP A 347 -15.36 -6.09 -22.04
CA ASP A 347 -16.80 -6.35 -22.15
C ASP A 347 -17.68 -5.12 -21.82
N GLY A 348 -17.08 -4.00 -21.40
CA GLY A 348 -17.82 -2.80 -20.98
C GLY A 348 -18.56 -2.95 -19.64
N ARG A 349 -18.22 -3.95 -18.83
CA ARG A 349 -18.81 -4.21 -17.51
C ARG A 349 -18.23 -3.32 -16.42
N ILE A 350 -16.95 -2.94 -16.53
CA ILE A 350 -16.29 -2.02 -15.60
C ILE A 350 -15.63 -0.86 -16.36
N GLY A 351 -15.31 0.22 -15.65
CA GLY A 351 -14.52 1.34 -16.20
C GLY A 351 -13.01 1.05 -16.16
N PHE A 352 -12.21 1.84 -16.87
CA PHE A 352 -10.75 1.66 -16.93
C PHE A 352 -10.09 1.70 -15.55
N THR A 353 -10.45 2.69 -14.72
CA THR A 353 -9.98 2.84 -13.32
C THR A 353 -10.46 1.70 -12.41
N GLY A 354 -11.53 0.99 -12.81
CA GLY A 354 -12.02 -0.19 -12.11
C GLY A 354 -11.05 -1.38 -12.15
N ILE A 355 -10.15 -1.45 -13.15
CA ILE A 355 -9.19 -2.56 -13.28
C ILE A 355 -8.27 -2.60 -12.05
N GLY A 356 -7.59 -1.50 -11.76
CA GLY A 356 -6.69 -1.40 -10.60
C GLY A 356 -7.43 -1.62 -9.27
N ALA A 357 -8.64 -1.06 -9.13
CA ALA A 357 -9.44 -1.21 -7.92
C ALA A 357 -9.84 -2.67 -7.63
N ILE A 358 -10.18 -3.46 -8.64
CA ILE A 358 -10.51 -4.88 -8.48
C ILE A 358 -9.28 -5.69 -8.11
N VAL A 359 -8.16 -5.42 -8.80
CA VAL A 359 -6.91 -6.13 -8.55
C VAL A 359 -6.43 -5.90 -7.12
N ASP A 360 -6.45 -4.65 -6.67
CA ASP A 360 -6.10 -4.27 -5.30
C ASP A 360 -6.99 -4.98 -4.26
N ASP A 361 -8.32 -4.94 -4.42
CA ASP A 361 -9.21 -5.63 -3.47
C ASP A 361 -8.95 -7.15 -3.42
N CYS A 362 -8.67 -7.78 -4.56
CA CYS A 362 -8.30 -9.19 -4.62
C CYS A 362 -6.97 -9.47 -3.89
N LEU A 363 -5.99 -8.57 -3.96
CA LEU A 363 -4.74 -8.70 -3.21
C LEU A 363 -4.98 -8.58 -1.70
N GLN A 364 -5.80 -7.63 -1.26
CA GLN A 364 -6.14 -7.44 0.15
C GLN A 364 -6.98 -8.60 0.73
N ASN A 365 -7.81 -9.21 -0.10
CA ASN A 365 -8.67 -10.34 0.27
C ASN A 365 -8.18 -11.66 -0.34
N ALA A 366 -6.86 -11.79 -0.51
CA ALA A 366 -6.27 -12.96 -1.13
C ALA A 366 -6.68 -14.26 -0.41
N PRO A 367 -6.95 -15.35 -1.16
CA PRO A 367 -7.24 -16.65 -0.57
C PRO A 367 -6.06 -17.20 0.22
N ASP A 368 -6.28 -17.89 1.34
CA ASP A 368 -5.19 -18.66 1.99
C ASP A 368 -4.65 -19.77 1.08
N GLY A 369 -3.33 -20.00 1.08
CA GLY A 369 -2.70 -21.14 0.39
C GLY A 369 -1.21 -20.94 0.14
N ASP A 370 -0.64 -21.80 -0.71
CA ASP A 370 0.74 -21.69 -1.21
C ASP A 370 0.81 -21.90 -2.74
N VAL A 371 2.00 -21.71 -3.32
CA VAL A 371 2.27 -21.89 -4.77
C VAL A 371 3.40 -22.90 -4.99
N ARG A 372 3.37 -24.03 -4.28
CA ARG A 372 4.46 -25.05 -4.33
C ARG A 372 4.28 -26.15 -5.36
N SER A 373 3.11 -26.23 -6.01
CA SER A 373 2.83 -27.17 -7.11
C SER A 373 1.94 -26.52 -8.17
N LEU A 374 1.89 -27.13 -9.35
CA LEU A 374 0.99 -26.69 -10.43
C LEU A 374 -0.47 -26.65 -9.94
N GLU A 375 -0.91 -27.68 -9.24
CA GLU A 375 -2.27 -27.78 -8.71
C GLU A 375 -2.58 -26.65 -7.73
N ALA A 376 -1.63 -26.32 -6.85
CA ALA A 376 -1.77 -25.22 -5.89
C ALA A 376 -1.90 -23.86 -6.61
N VAL A 377 -1.07 -23.61 -7.64
CA VAL A 377 -1.18 -22.38 -8.45
C VAL A 377 -2.55 -22.29 -9.15
N LEU A 378 -3.00 -23.39 -9.75
CA LEU A 378 -4.30 -23.44 -10.43
C LEU A 378 -5.47 -23.27 -9.46
N GLU A 379 -5.36 -23.76 -8.22
CA GLU A 379 -6.37 -23.56 -7.18
C GLU A 379 -6.45 -22.08 -6.76
N ILE A 380 -5.30 -21.43 -6.52
CA ILE A 380 -5.23 -20.01 -6.19
C ILE A 380 -5.79 -19.15 -7.31
N ASP A 381 -5.43 -19.43 -8.56
CA ASP A 381 -5.99 -18.75 -9.73
C ASP A 381 -7.51 -18.91 -9.77
N ALA A 382 -8.04 -20.13 -9.68
CA ALA A 382 -9.47 -20.38 -9.75
C ALA A 382 -10.26 -19.71 -8.61
N ARG A 383 -9.72 -19.69 -7.38
CA ARG A 383 -10.33 -18.99 -6.23
C ARG A 383 -10.30 -17.49 -6.42
N THR A 384 -9.20 -16.95 -6.91
CA THR A 384 -9.05 -15.52 -7.17
C THR A 384 -9.95 -15.05 -8.30
N ARG A 385 -10.11 -15.83 -9.37
CA ARG A 385 -11.04 -15.50 -10.45
C ARG A 385 -12.47 -15.37 -9.96
N ARG A 386 -12.95 -16.32 -9.14
CA ARG A 386 -14.29 -16.24 -8.52
C ARG A 386 -14.47 -14.99 -7.65
N LEU A 387 -13.42 -14.63 -6.90
CA LEU A 387 -13.42 -13.40 -6.11
C LEU A 387 -13.51 -12.17 -7.03
N ALA A 388 -12.64 -12.08 -8.04
CA ALA A 388 -12.60 -10.99 -9.00
C ALA A 388 -13.93 -10.85 -9.79
N GLU A 389 -14.59 -11.95 -10.14
CA GLU A 389 -15.90 -11.96 -10.79
C GLU A 389 -16.99 -11.37 -9.88
N THR A 390 -17.06 -11.84 -8.63
CA THR A 390 -17.98 -11.28 -7.60
C THR A 390 -17.76 -9.78 -7.41
N ARG A 391 -16.49 -9.37 -7.49
CA ARG A 391 -16.08 -7.98 -7.45
C ARG A 391 -16.57 -7.22 -8.68
N CYS A 392 -16.34 -7.69 -9.89
CA CYS A 392 -16.88 -7.06 -11.11
C CYS A 392 -18.40 -6.86 -11.04
N GLU A 393 -19.14 -7.84 -10.51
CA GLU A 393 -20.60 -7.75 -10.32
C GLU A 393 -21.00 -6.67 -9.28
N SER A 394 -20.25 -6.59 -8.19
CA SER A 394 -20.44 -5.57 -7.15
C SER A 394 -20.20 -4.15 -7.71
N TYR A 395 -19.16 -3.98 -8.55
CA TYR A 395 -18.89 -2.72 -9.26
C TYR A 395 -20.06 -2.28 -10.13
N MET A 396 -20.65 -3.21 -10.88
CA MET A 396 -21.78 -2.94 -11.78
C MET A 396 -23.06 -2.55 -11.04
N SER A 397 -23.31 -3.14 -9.88
CA SER A 397 -24.54 -2.94 -9.10
C SER A 397 -24.54 -1.64 -8.29
N GLY A 398 -23.43 -0.89 -8.26
CA GLY A 398 -23.28 0.31 -7.45
C GLY A 398 -23.36 0.05 -5.95
N LEU A 399 -23.27 -1.22 -5.52
CA LEU A 399 -23.21 -1.60 -4.12
C LEU A 399 -21.89 -1.10 -3.52
N PRO A 400 -21.89 -0.57 -2.27
CA PRO A 400 -20.68 -0.09 -1.63
C PRO A 400 -19.76 -1.28 -1.34
N TRP A 401 -18.77 -1.46 -2.20
CA TRP A 401 -17.60 -2.27 -1.92
C TRP A 401 -16.46 -1.37 -1.44
N GLN A 402 -15.59 -1.87 -0.57
CA GLN A 402 -14.48 -1.07 -0.06
C GLN A 402 -13.43 -0.94 -1.17
N ARG A 403 -13.38 0.21 -1.86
CA ARG A 403 -12.13 0.62 -2.53
C ARG A 403 -11.08 0.75 -1.42
N HIS A 404 -10.20 -0.22 -1.27
CA HIS A 404 -9.11 -0.19 -0.30
C HIS A 404 -7.77 0.06 -0.97
N GLY A 405 -7.77 1.03 -1.89
CA GLY A 405 -6.58 1.54 -2.59
C GLY A 405 -6.42 3.07 -2.55
N GLU A 406 -7.25 3.79 -1.80
CA GLU A 406 -7.09 5.24 -1.58
C GLU A 406 -6.17 5.59 -0.38
N VAL A 407 -5.19 4.75 -0.05
CA VAL A 407 -4.36 4.94 1.17
C VAL A 407 -2.85 4.92 0.92
N SER A 408 -2.34 5.19 -0.30
CA SER A 408 -0.90 5.50 -0.39
C SER A 408 -0.48 6.71 -1.22
N GLU A 409 -1.13 7.10 -2.33
CA GLU A 409 -0.68 8.33 -3.02
C GLU A 409 -1.74 8.90 -3.98
N LEU A 410 -2.92 9.18 -3.44
CA LEU A 410 -3.92 10.08 -4.04
C LEU A 410 -4.88 10.46 -2.91
N MET A 411 -4.40 11.28 -1.97
CA MET A 411 -5.36 12.15 -1.32
C MET A 411 -5.86 13.07 -2.44
N PRO A 412 -7.13 13.03 -2.89
CA PRO A 412 -7.68 14.22 -3.52
C PRO A 412 -7.36 15.35 -2.55
N GLU A 413 -6.80 16.47 -3.01
CA GLU A 413 -6.62 17.63 -2.13
C GLU A 413 -7.92 17.78 -1.36
N LEU A 414 -7.88 17.48 -0.04
CA LEU A 414 -9.07 17.54 0.79
C LEU A 414 -9.60 18.94 0.54
N SER A 415 -10.78 19.03 -0.10
CA SER A 415 -11.32 20.34 -0.42
C SER A 415 -11.30 21.13 0.89
N ALA A 416 -10.99 22.42 0.83
CA ALA A 416 -10.96 23.23 2.05
C ALA A 416 -12.24 23.02 2.89
N LEU A 417 -13.36 22.75 2.21
CA LEU A 417 -14.62 22.34 2.82
C LEU A 417 -14.55 21.02 3.61
N GLN A 418 -13.96 19.94 3.09
CA GLN A 418 -13.80 18.67 3.81
C GLN A 418 -12.86 18.78 5.01
N LEU A 419 -11.77 19.55 4.90
CA LEU A 419 -10.88 19.87 6.03
C LEU A 419 -11.66 20.58 7.14
N ILE A 420 -12.43 21.61 6.76
CA ILE A 420 -13.25 22.38 7.70
C ILE A 420 -14.32 21.48 8.30
N ILE A 421 -15.07 20.70 7.51
CA ILE A 421 -16.14 19.83 8.03
C ILE A 421 -15.56 18.78 9.00
N GLY A 422 -14.49 18.08 8.62
CA GLY A 422 -13.86 17.07 9.48
C GLY A 422 -13.37 17.68 10.80
N PHE A 423 -12.70 18.83 10.72
CA PHE A 423 -12.23 19.57 11.89
C PHE A 423 -13.38 20.01 12.80
N LEU A 424 -14.46 20.58 12.24
CA LEU A 424 -15.62 21.04 13.01
C LEU A 424 -16.40 19.90 13.65
N LEU A 425 -16.61 18.80 12.92
CA LEU A 425 -17.28 17.61 13.43
C LEU A 425 -16.49 16.94 14.55
N LEU A 426 -15.16 17.04 14.53
CA LEU A 426 -14.30 16.52 15.58
C LEU A 426 -14.25 17.46 16.79
N LEU A 427 -14.01 18.75 16.58
CA LEU A 427 -13.77 19.70 17.67
C LEU A 427 -15.05 20.07 18.43
N THR A 428 -16.19 20.19 17.73
CA THR A 428 -17.45 20.66 18.34
C THR A 428 -17.93 19.74 19.46
N PRO A 429 -17.99 18.39 19.30
CA PRO A 429 -18.35 17.50 20.40
C PRO A 429 -17.34 17.55 21.54
N VAL A 430 -16.05 17.54 21.23
CA VAL A 430 -14.98 17.54 22.25
C VAL A 430 -15.09 18.79 23.14
N VAL A 431 -15.20 19.97 22.54
CA VAL A 431 -15.39 21.23 23.27
C VAL A 431 -16.73 21.23 24.03
N PHE A 432 -17.81 20.80 23.39
CA PHE A 432 -19.12 20.77 24.03
C PHE A 432 -19.11 19.93 25.32
N PHE A 433 -18.53 18.73 25.29
CA PHE A 433 -18.45 17.87 26.47
C PHE A 433 -17.52 18.43 27.54
N HIS A 434 -16.42 19.08 27.15
CA HIS A 434 -15.56 19.82 28.06
C HIS A 434 -16.35 20.89 28.84
N GLU A 435 -17.02 21.80 28.12
CA GLU A 435 -17.85 22.85 28.73
C GLU A 435 -19.00 22.27 29.57
N LEU A 436 -19.59 21.17 29.11
CA LEU A 436 -20.66 20.47 29.82
C LEU A 436 -20.20 19.97 31.20
N GLY A 437 -18.92 19.57 31.33
CA GLY A 437 -18.30 19.23 32.60
C GLY A 437 -18.35 20.39 33.60
N HIS A 438 -17.83 21.56 33.21
CA HIS A 438 -17.88 22.76 34.04
C HIS A 438 -19.32 23.14 34.41
N TYR A 439 -20.23 23.11 33.44
CA TYR A 439 -21.64 23.44 33.64
C TYR A 439 -22.30 22.57 34.70
N TRP A 440 -22.18 21.24 34.59
CA TRP A 440 -22.85 20.31 35.51
C TRP A 440 -22.37 20.47 36.94
N VAL A 441 -21.05 20.58 37.14
CA VAL A 441 -20.47 20.71 38.47
C VAL A 441 -20.75 22.09 39.07
N ALA A 442 -20.73 23.16 38.26
CA ALA A 442 -21.08 24.51 38.72
C ALA A 442 -22.53 24.57 39.23
N ARG A 443 -23.47 24.00 38.47
CA ARG A 443 -24.87 23.92 38.89
C ARG A 443 -25.05 23.11 40.17
N ARG A 444 -24.30 22.02 40.33
CA ARG A 444 -24.34 21.19 41.55
C ARG A 444 -23.72 21.90 42.77
N ALA A 445 -22.74 22.77 42.55
CA ALA A 445 -22.14 23.62 43.57
C ALA A 445 -23.03 24.83 43.97
N GLY A 446 -24.18 25.01 43.31
CA GLY A 446 -25.06 26.17 43.52
C GLY A 446 -24.61 27.44 42.79
N VAL A 447 -23.63 27.35 41.91
CA VAL A 447 -23.17 28.46 41.06
C VAL A 447 -24.15 28.66 39.90
N ILE A 448 -24.52 29.91 39.66
CA ILE A 448 -25.44 30.29 38.60
C ILE A 448 -24.65 30.41 37.29
N VAL A 449 -25.01 29.58 36.32
CA VAL A 449 -24.49 29.67 34.96
C VAL A 449 -25.42 30.52 34.11
N GLU A 450 -24.90 31.63 33.60
CA GLU A 450 -25.65 32.61 32.83
C GLU A 450 -25.63 32.28 31.34
N VAL A 451 -24.48 31.85 30.81
CA VAL A 451 -24.29 31.49 29.40
C VAL A 451 -23.53 30.17 29.27
N PHE A 452 -24.01 29.31 28.39
CA PHE A 452 -23.29 28.15 27.85
C PHE A 452 -23.08 28.39 26.36
N SER A 453 -21.84 28.55 25.94
CA SER A 453 -21.48 28.90 24.55
C SER A 453 -20.65 27.79 23.92
N VAL A 454 -21.08 27.29 22.76
CA VAL A 454 -20.22 26.56 21.84
C VAL A 454 -19.74 27.56 20.79
N GLY A 455 -18.45 27.82 20.75
CA GLY A 455 -17.82 28.86 19.95
C GLY A 455 -17.73 30.23 20.64
N PHE A 456 -17.01 31.13 19.96
CA PHE A 456 -16.78 32.53 20.34
C PHE A 456 -17.44 33.52 19.37
N GLY A 457 -17.59 34.78 19.82
CA GLY A 457 -18.08 35.88 19.00
C GLY A 457 -19.61 36.00 18.92
N PRO A 458 -20.17 36.58 17.84
CA PRO A 458 -21.59 36.86 17.75
C PRO A 458 -22.42 35.57 17.74
N GLU A 459 -23.56 35.62 18.44
CA GLU A 459 -24.50 34.50 18.52
C GLU A 459 -25.17 34.26 17.16
N ILE A 460 -25.04 33.02 16.64
CA ILE A 460 -25.79 32.58 15.45
C ILE A 460 -27.19 32.11 15.88
N TYR A 461 -27.24 31.33 16.96
CA TYR A 461 -28.47 30.75 17.47
C TYR A 461 -28.37 30.55 18.99
N GLY A 462 -29.46 30.76 19.71
CA GLY A 462 -29.50 30.48 21.14
C GLY A 462 -30.90 30.50 21.74
N TRP A 463 -31.04 29.82 22.87
CA TRP A 463 -32.27 29.77 23.65
C TRP A 463 -31.99 29.88 25.14
N THR A 464 -32.95 30.38 25.90
CA THR A 464 -32.85 30.46 27.36
C THR A 464 -33.64 29.33 28.00
N SER A 465 -32.96 28.51 28.79
CA SER A 465 -33.58 27.41 29.53
C SER A 465 -34.53 27.96 30.60
N LYS A 466 -35.83 27.68 30.48
CA LYS A 466 -36.84 28.09 31.48
C LYS A 466 -36.62 27.46 32.86
N LYS A 467 -35.96 26.29 32.91
CA LYS A 467 -35.67 25.58 34.17
C LYS A 467 -34.44 26.12 34.90
N THR A 468 -33.41 26.53 34.17
CA THR A 468 -32.11 26.87 34.76
C THR A 468 -31.75 28.35 34.65
N GLY A 469 -32.42 29.11 33.78
CA GLY A 469 -32.11 30.51 33.46
C GLY A 469 -30.92 30.67 32.50
N THR A 470 -30.22 29.59 32.14
CA THR A 470 -29.02 29.60 31.31
C THR A 470 -29.34 29.89 29.84
N ARG A 471 -28.61 30.82 29.22
CA ARG A 471 -28.59 31.06 27.77
C ARG A 471 -27.68 30.03 27.11
N TRP A 472 -28.26 29.09 26.38
CA TRP A 472 -27.54 28.16 25.51
C TRP A 472 -27.35 28.83 24.16
N ARG A 473 -26.12 28.92 23.66
CA ARG A 473 -25.84 29.58 22.39
C ARG A 473 -24.76 28.86 21.57
N ILE A 474 -24.88 29.00 20.26
CA ILE A 474 -23.88 28.62 19.26
C ILE A 474 -23.40 29.92 18.61
N ALA A 475 -22.10 30.16 18.64
CA ALA A 475 -21.47 31.38 18.15
C ALA A 475 -20.74 31.18 16.81
N ALA A 476 -20.44 32.28 16.13
CA ALA A 476 -19.89 32.30 14.77
C ALA A 476 -18.53 31.61 14.62
N ILE A 477 -17.68 31.64 15.66
CA ILE A 477 -16.33 31.09 15.61
C ILE A 477 -16.32 29.75 16.36
N PRO A 478 -16.26 28.59 15.67
CA PRO A 478 -16.37 27.27 16.28
C PRO A 478 -15.07 26.75 16.92
N LEU A 479 -14.11 27.65 17.21
CA LEU A 479 -12.80 27.33 17.76
C LEU A 479 -12.80 27.42 19.29
N GLY A 480 -13.51 26.52 19.95
CA GLY A 480 -13.61 26.46 21.42
C GLY A 480 -15.00 26.80 21.94
N GLY A 481 -15.13 27.05 23.24
CA GLY A 481 -16.40 27.27 23.93
C GLY A 481 -16.13 27.87 25.31
N TYR A 482 -17.20 28.23 26.02
CA TYR A 482 -17.07 28.67 27.40
C TYR A 482 -18.38 28.52 28.19
N VAL A 483 -18.24 28.40 29.50
CA VAL A 483 -19.33 28.51 30.48
C VAL A 483 -19.16 29.77 31.31
N ARG A 484 -20.02 30.78 31.09
CA ARG A 484 -19.99 32.02 31.88
C ARG A 484 -20.75 31.84 33.18
N MET A 485 -20.03 31.98 34.28
CA MET A 485 -20.59 31.90 35.62
C MET A 485 -20.86 33.30 36.14
N ARG A 486 -21.85 33.41 37.02
CA ARG A 486 -22.18 34.69 37.65
C ARG A 486 -20.96 35.22 38.42
N GLY A 487 -20.61 36.48 38.20
CA GLY A 487 -19.44 37.13 38.81
C GLY A 487 -18.20 37.20 37.91
N ASP A 488 -18.24 36.62 36.70
CA ASP A 488 -17.19 36.77 35.69
C ASP A 488 -17.41 38.06 34.86
N GLU A 489 -16.40 38.93 34.77
CA GLU A 489 -16.52 40.22 34.07
C GLU A 489 -16.59 40.07 32.54
N ASN A 490 -15.69 39.28 31.95
CA ASN A 490 -15.57 39.13 30.49
C ASN A 490 -15.13 37.71 30.06
N GLU A 491 -15.40 37.38 28.79
CA GLU A 491 -15.14 36.06 28.16
C GLU A 491 -13.68 35.59 28.24
N ALA A 492 -12.72 36.49 28.53
CA ALA A 492 -11.29 36.21 28.50
C ALA A 492 -10.51 36.55 29.79
N SER A 493 -11.14 37.02 30.88
CA SER A 493 -10.41 37.27 32.14
C SER A 493 -11.29 37.65 33.33
N GLY A 494 -11.03 36.99 34.47
CA GLY A 494 -11.03 37.55 35.83
C GLY A 494 -12.39 37.70 36.53
N ALA A 495 -12.41 37.31 37.82
CA ALA A 495 -13.50 37.63 38.73
C ALA A 495 -13.62 39.15 38.91
N ALA A 496 -14.84 39.67 38.93
CA ALA A 496 -15.10 41.08 39.21
C ALA A 496 -14.58 41.48 40.61
N PRO A 497 -14.19 42.74 40.84
CA PRO A 497 -14.05 43.26 42.20
C PRO A 497 -15.33 42.98 42.99
N ASP A 498 -15.19 42.42 44.20
CA ASP A 498 -16.31 41.99 45.07
C ASP A 498 -17.19 40.84 44.52
N ALA A 499 -16.73 40.09 43.50
CA ALA A 499 -17.47 38.94 42.96
C ALA A 499 -17.75 37.84 44.00
N ASP A 500 -16.92 37.71 45.02
CA ASP A 500 -17.09 36.79 46.16
C ASP A 500 -18.32 37.12 47.02
N LYS A 501 -18.80 38.37 46.97
CA LYS A 501 -19.99 38.84 47.70
C LYS A 501 -21.29 38.66 46.92
N VAL A 502 -21.23 38.29 45.64
CA VAL A 502 -22.41 38.10 44.78
C VAL A 502 -23.01 36.70 45.03
N PRO A 503 -24.28 36.58 45.45
CA PRO A 503 -24.90 35.28 45.70
C PRO A 503 -24.94 34.39 44.45
N GLY A 504 -24.47 33.14 44.61
CA GLY A 504 -24.39 32.16 43.53
C GLY A 504 -23.28 32.43 42.52
N SER A 505 -22.28 33.25 42.85
CA SER A 505 -21.11 33.48 42.01
C SER A 505 -20.09 32.35 42.10
N PHE A 506 -19.24 32.24 41.07
CA PHE A 506 -18.12 31.30 41.09
C PHE A 506 -17.10 31.65 42.19
N ALA A 507 -16.77 32.94 42.34
CA ALA A 507 -15.83 33.42 43.35
C ALA A 507 -16.32 33.19 44.79
N GLY A 508 -17.64 33.21 45.02
CA GLY A 508 -18.25 32.94 46.32
C GLY A 508 -18.32 31.45 46.70
N ALA A 509 -18.01 30.54 45.78
CA ALA A 509 -17.97 29.11 46.07
C ALA A 509 -16.72 28.72 46.88
N SER A 510 -16.85 27.66 47.68
CA SER A 510 -15.72 27.14 48.45
C SER A 510 -14.57 26.73 47.53
N LEU A 511 -13.33 26.77 48.03
CA LEU A 511 -12.14 26.41 47.26
C LEU A 511 -12.26 24.99 46.65
N GLY A 512 -12.84 24.05 47.38
CA GLY A 512 -13.10 22.71 46.90
C GLY A 512 -14.08 22.67 45.73
N TRP A 513 -15.16 23.46 45.79
CA TRP A 513 -16.11 23.56 44.68
C TRP A 513 -15.53 24.29 43.47
N ARG A 514 -14.79 25.38 43.66
CA ARG A 514 -14.08 26.07 42.57
C ARG A 514 -13.11 25.12 41.85
N SER A 515 -12.35 24.35 42.62
CA SER A 515 -11.42 23.35 42.07
C SER A 515 -12.16 22.22 41.35
N ALA A 516 -13.25 21.70 41.92
CA ALA A 516 -14.05 20.65 41.29
C ALA A 516 -14.71 21.11 39.98
N ILE A 517 -15.18 22.36 39.92
CA ILE A 517 -15.74 22.96 38.71
C ILE A 517 -14.69 23.04 37.60
N VAL A 518 -13.51 23.57 37.90
CA VAL A 518 -12.42 23.68 36.91
C VAL A 518 -11.90 22.30 36.48
N LEU A 519 -11.79 21.34 37.41
CA LEU A 519 -11.38 19.98 37.08
C LEU A 519 -12.41 19.23 36.22
N ALA A 520 -13.70 19.62 36.28
CA ALA A 520 -14.78 18.90 35.63
C ALA A 520 -14.70 18.89 34.11
N GLY A 521 -14.19 19.97 33.49
CA GLY A 521 -14.05 20.05 32.04
C GLY A 521 -13.05 19.03 31.49
N PRO A 522 -11.79 19.04 31.97
CA PRO A 522 -10.79 18.03 31.60
C PRO A 522 -11.28 16.59 31.85
N VAL A 523 -11.90 16.35 33.01
CA VAL A 523 -12.46 15.03 33.35
C VAL A 523 -13.58 14.61 32.39
N ALA A 524 -14.44 15.53 31.96
CA ALA A 524 -15.50 15.22 31.00
C ALA A 524 -14.94 14.77 29.63
N ASN A 525 -13.81 15.35 29.20
CA ASN A 525 -13.12 14.90 28.00
C ASN A 525 -12.50 13.50 28.15
N PHE A 526 -11.87 13.20 29.28
CA PHE A 526 -11.41 11.84 29.57
C PHE A 526 -12.56 10.83 29.52
N ILE A 527 -13.70 11.17 30.12
CA ILE A 527 -14.90 10.33 30.10
C ILE A 527 -15.39 10.14 28.66
N LEU A 528 -15.48 11.21 27.87
CA LEU A 528 -15.89 11.13 26.47
C LEU A 528 -14.98 10.18 25.68
N GLY A 529 -13.66 10.36 25.74
CA GLY A 529 -12.72 9.51 25.03
C GLY A 529 -12.82 8.03 25.43
N ILE A 530 -12.93 7.74 26.74
CA ILE A 530 -13.11 6.37 27.23
C ILE A 530 -14.42 5.76 26.71
N LEU A 531 -15.52 6.52 26.71
CA LEU A 531 -16.81 6.06 26.21
C LEU A 531 -16.78 5.79 24.70
N LEU A 532 -16.11 6.65 23.92
CA LEU A 532 -15.97 6.46 22.47
C LEU A 532 -15.13 5.21 22.15
N PHE A 533 -14.02 4.98 22.86
CA PHE A 533 -13.25 3.73 22.73
C PHE A 533 -14.08 2.51 23.12
N ALA A 534 -14.74 2.55 24.28
CA ALA A 534 -15.57 1.45 24.74
C ALA A 534 -16.69 1.12 23.72
N LEU A 535 -17.32 2.14 23.13
CA LEU A 535 -18.31 1.97 22.07
C LEU A 535 -17.74 1.23 20.87
N VAL A 536 -16.55 1.60 20.40
CA VAL A 536 -15.89 0.91 19.28
C VAL A 536 -15.53 -0.54 19.65
N TYR A 537 -14.99 -0.77 20.85
CA TYR A 537 -14.64 -2.12 21.31
C TYR A 537 -15.86 -3.04 21.49
N MET A 538 -17.02 -2.48 21.82
CA MET A 538 -18.28 -3.23 21.90
C MET A 538 -18.86 -3.56 20.52
N THR A 539 -18.80 -2.61 19.59
CA THR A 539 -19.51 -2.70 18.29
C THR A 539 -18.66 -3.35 17.20
N VAL A 540 -17.42 -2.91 17.05
CA VAL A 540 -16.48 -3.36 16.03
C VAL A 540 -15.58 -4.47 16.56
N GLY A 541 -15.17 -4.35 17.82
CA GLY A 541 -14.22 -5.24 18.48
C GLY A 541 -12.85 -4.59 18.66
N LYS A 542 -12.17 -4.96 19.74
CA LYS A 542 -10.77 -4.58 19.98
C LYS A 542 -9.86 -5.53 19.22
N VAL A 543 -8.94 -4.99 18.45
CA VAL A 543 -7.90 -5.78 17.77
C VAL A 543 -6.66 -5.80 18.66
N THR A 544 -6.20 -7.00 19.02
CA THR A 544 -4.97 -7.20 19.78
C THR A 544 -4.04 -8.11 19.00
N ILE A 545 -2.83 -7.63 18.72
CA ILE A 545 -1.79 -8.38 18.03
C ILE A 545 -0.73 -8.72 19.07
N PRO A 546 -0.39 -10.00 19.31
CA PRO A 546 0.62 -10.35 20.31
C PRO A 546 1.98 -9.71 19.97
N ALA A 547 2.72 -9.30 21.00
CA ALA A 547 4.07 -8.73 20.88
C ALA A 547 5.14 -9.80 20.56
N GLU A 548 4.75 -10.85 19.84
CA GLU A 548 5.61 -11.96 19.46
C GLU A 548 6.20 -11.70 18.08
N ILE A 549 7.51 -11.90 17.97
CA ILE A 549 8.27 -11.77 16.74
C ILE A 549 7.97 -12.97 15.86
N GLY A 550 7.37 -12.75 14.70
CA GLY A 550 7.09 -13.78 13.70
C GLY A 550 8.20 -13.96 12.70
N GLU A 551 8.72 -12.85 12.21
CA GLU A 551 9.79 -12.81 11.21
C GLU A 551 10.79 -11.73 11.59
N VAL A 552 12.07 -12.02 11.36
CA VAL A 552 13.17 -11.06 11.50
C VAL A 552 13.81 -10.89 10.13
N MET A 553 13.78 -9.67 9.61
CA MET A 553 14.35 -9.37 8.29
C MET A 553 15.88 -9.33 8.36
N PRO A 554 16.61 -9.91 7.38
CA PRO A 554 18.07 -9.81 7.32
C PRO A 554 18.56 -8.35 7.30
N GLU A 555 19.77 -8.10 7.80
CA GLU A 555 20.43 -6.77 7.77
C GLU A 555 19.66 -5.63 8.48
N THR A 556 18.84 -5.97 9.48
CA THR A 556 18.08 -5.00 10.29
C THR A 556 18.54 -4.94 11.74
N ALA A 557 18.13 -3.89 12.46
CA ALA A 557 18.40 -3.71 13.90
C ALA A 557 18.02 -4.95 14.74
N ALA A 558 16.92 -5.62 14.39
CA ALA A 558 16.49 -6.83 15.05
C ALA A 558 17.41 -8.03 14.78
N ALA A 559 17.86 -8.19 13.54
CA ALA A 559 18.81 -9.23 13.18
C ALA A 559 20.16 -9.03 13.89
N GLU A 560 20.66 -7.79 13.91
CA GLU A 560 21.91 -7.42 14.60
C GLU A 560 21.83 -7.63 16.12
N ALA A 561 20.70 -7.28 16.73
CA ALA A 561 20.48 -7.50 18.17
C ALA A 561 20.19 -8.96 18.53
N GLY A 562 20.04 -9.85 17.53
CA GLY A 562 19.82 -11.27 17.74
C GLY A 562 18.41 -11.64 18.19
N LEU A 563 17.40 -10.83 17.84
CA LEU A 563 15.99 -11.21 17.93
C LEU A 563 15.71 -12.40 16.99
N ARG A 564 14.76 -13.24 17.35
CA ARG A 564 14.42 -14.47 16.63
C ARG A 564 12.89 -14.62 16.51
N PRO A 565 12.41 -15.30 15.46
CA PRO A 565 11.04 -15.81 15.42
C PRO A 565 10.69 -16.59 16.71
N GLY A 566 9.53 -16.32 17.29
CA GLY A 566 9.03 -16.88 18.55
C GLY A 566 9.42 -16.10 19.81
N ASP A 567 10.24 -15.06 19.70
CA ASP A 567 10.52 -14.19 20.85
C ASP A 567 9.29 -13.36 21.22
N LEU A 568 8.80 -13.47 22.45
CA LEU A 568 7.71 -12.62 22.94
C LEU A 568 8.30 -11.43 23.69
N VAL A 569 8.15 -10.22 23.16
CA VAL A 569 8.62 -8.99 23.81
C VAL A 569 7.68 -8.64 24.96
N THR A 570 8.20 -8.60 26.18
CA THR A 570 7.40 -8.35 27.39
C THR A 570 7.70 -6.99 28.02
N ASP A 571 8.88 -6.42 27.78
CA ASP A 571 9.29 -5.13 28.33
C ASP A 571 10.32 -4.44 27.44
N ILE A 572 10.30 -3.10 27.39
CA ILE A 572 11.32 -2.26 26.76
C ILE A 572 11.63 -1.07 27.67
N ASP A 573 12.88 -0.87 28.06
CA ASP A 573 13.31 0.21 28.97
C ASP A 573 12.49 0.29 30.29
N GLY A 574 12.07 -0.86 30.84
CA GLY A 574 11.21 -0.94 32.03
C GLY A 574 9.72 -0.67 31.77
N ILE A 575 9.31 -0.65 30.50
CA ILE A 575 7.94 -0.44 30.04
C ILE A 575 7.37 -1.74 29.54
N THR A 576 6.36 -2.25 30.24
CA THR A 576 5.68 -3.49 29.86
C THR A 576 5.05 -3.37 28.47
N VAL A 577 5.41 -4.29 27.57
CA VAL A 577 4.87 -4.44 26.22
C VAL A 577 3.80 -5.51 26.25
N ARG A 578 2.54 -5.16 25.92
CA ARG A 578 1.40 -6.09 25.99
C ARG A 578 1.00 -6.62 24.63
N ASP A 579 1.18 -5.79 23.62
CA ASP A 579 0.83 -6.09 22.24
C ASP A 579 1.87 -5.48 21.29
N PHE A 580 1.76 -5.83 20.02
CA PHE A 580 2.70 -5.39 18.99
C PHE A 580 2.59 -3.88 18.70
N SER A 581 1.49 -3.23 19.08
CA SER A 581 1.33 -1.79 18.92
C SER A 581 2.14 -1.03 19.97
N ASP A 582 2.19 -1.53 21.21
CA ASP A 582 3.09 -1.02 22.26
C ASP A 582 4.56 -1.12 21.81
N LEU A 583 4.97 -2.29 21.29
CA LEU A 583 6.30 -2.53 20.75
C LEU A 583 6.65 -1.50 19.66
N ARG A 584 5.77 -1.38 18.66
CA ARG A 584 5.97 -0.47 17.53
C ARG A 584 6.09 0.99 17.99
N GLY A 585 5.23 1.43 18.92
CA GLY A 585 5.27 2.80 19.43
C GLY A 585 6.61 3.14 20.09
N LEU A 586 7.11 2.27 20.96
CA LEU A 586 8.37 2.47 21.67
C LEU A 586 9.60 2.46 20.73
N VAL A 587 9.55 1.64 19.69
CA VAL A 587 10.61 1.57 18.66
C VAL A 587 10.62 2.82 17.78
N VAL A 588 9.45 3.24 17.28
CA VAL A 588 9.32 4.40 16.38
C VAL A 588 9.86 5.67 17.02
N GLU A 589 9.65 5.84 18.33
CA GLU A 589 10.12 6.98 19.12
C GLU A 589 11.62 6.98 19.45
N ALA A 590 12.36 5.93 19.06
CA ALA A 590 13.76 5.75 19.44
C ALA A 590 14.72 5.58 18.25
N PRO A 591 14.67 6.43 17.21
CA PRO A 591 15.61 6.35 16.08
C PRO A 591 17.05 6.49 16.55
N GLY A 592 17.88 5.46 16.34
CA GLY A 592 19.29 5.44 16.72
C GLY A 592 19.57 5.40 18.23
N ARG A 593 18.54 5.32 19.09
CA ARG A 593 18.70 5.23 20.55
C ARG A 593 18.67 3.75 20.97
N PRO A 594 19.69 3.25 21.70
CA PRO A 594 19.65 1.87 22.20
C PRO A 594 18.50 1.71 23.20
N LEU A 595 17.76 0.63 23.03
CA LEU A 595 16.63 0.22 23.86
C LEU A 595 16.97 -1.12 24.53
N GLU A 596 16.63 -1.27 25.81
CA GLU A 596 16.77 -2.54 26.53
C GLU A 596 15.48 -3.34 26.42
N PHE A 597 15.49 -4.41 25.64
CA PHE A 597 14.36 -5.33 25.46
C PHE A 597 14.45 -6.47 26.45
N THR A 598 13.38 -6.75 27.18
CA THR A 598 13.18 -8.04 27.83
C THR A 598 12.22 -8.87 26.99
N ILE A 599 12.68 -10.04 26.57
CA ILE A 599 11.92 -10.99 25.76
C ILE A 599 11.77 -12.31 26.51
N LEU A 600 10.73 -13.08 26.20
CA LEU A 600 10.62 -14.48 26.54
C LEU A 600 11.00 -15.32 25.33
N ARG A 601 12.11 -16.06 25.45
CA ARG A 601 12.59 -17.03 24.46
C ARG A 601 12.51 -18.41 25.07
N ASP A 602 11.76 -19.32 24.46
CA ASP A 602 11.51 -20.67 24.99
C ASP A 602 11.03 -20.66 26.47
N GLY A 603 10.22 -19.66 26.83
CA GLY A 603 9.70 -19.47 28.18
C GLY A 603 10.69 -18.91 29.21
N ARG A 604 11.91 -18.53 28.81
CA ARG A 604 12.92 -17.91 29.70
C ARG A 604 13.10 -16.43 29.37
N PRO A 605 13.22 -15.56 30.38
CA PRO A 605 13.50 -14.15 30.15
C PRO A 605 14.94 -13.97 29.64
N VAL A 606 15.09 -13.22 28.55
CA VAL A 606 16.37 -12.82 27.96
C VAL A 606 16.33 -11.31 27.76
N THR A 607 17.41 -10.62 28.12
CA THR A 607 17.55 -9.18 27.88
C THR A 607 18.46 -8.94 26.68
N LEU A 608 18.03 -8.10 25.74
CA LEU A 608 18.76 -7.73 24.54
C LEU A 608 18.82 -6.20 24.43
N THR A 609 19.94 -5.65 24.00
CA THR A 609 20.01 -4.24 23.62
C THR A 609 19.76 -4.12 22.13
N VAL A 610 18.71 -3.42 21.74
CA VAL A 610 18.32 -3.23 20.35
C VAL A 610 18.39 -1.75 20.01
N THR A 611 19.07 -1.39 18.92
CA THR A 611 19.17 0.01 18.48
C THR A 611 18.38 0.17 17.18
N PRO A 612 17.16 0.73 17.21
CA PRO A 612 16.36 0.92 16.01
C PRO A 612 17.10 1.78 14.97
N GLN A 613 17.10 1.35 13.70
CA GLN A 613 17.74 2.09 12.62
C GLN A 613 16.93 3.38 12.32
N PRO A 614 17.57 4.56 12.28
CA PRO A 614 16.88 5.79 11.93
C PRO A 614 16.51 5.80 10.44
N ARG A 615 15.23 5.97 10.12
CA ARG A 615 14.74 6.18 8.75
C ARG A 615 13.94 7.48 8.68
N PHE A 616 14.23 8.32 7.70
CA PHE A 616 13.45 9.51 7.45
C PHE A 616 12.07 9.13 6.89
N ASN A 617 11.02 9.65 7.52
CA ASN A 617 9.65 9.54 7.06
C ASN A 617 9.27 10.88 6.40
N GLU A 618 9.05 10.86 5.08
CA GLU A 618 8.78 12.06 4.29
C GLU A 618 7.40 12.69 4.60
N GLU A 619 6.38 11.89 4.94
CA GLU A 619 5.05 12.42 5.29
C GLU A 619 5.05 13.20 6.60
N MET A 620 5.74 12.67 7.60
CA MET A 620 5.83 13.27 8.93
C MET A 620 7.00 14.26 9.05
N GLN A 621 7.93 14.27 8.09
CA GLN A 621 9.17 15.06 8.12
C GLN A 621 9.99 14.82 9.41
N VAL A 622 10.08 13.55 9.84
CA VAL A 622 10.81 13.12 11.03
C VAL A 622 11.54 11.80 10.79
N TYR A 623 12.66 11.59 11.49
CA TYR A 623 13.28 10.27 11.60
C TYR A 623 12.47 9.40 12.57
N ILE A 624 12.17 8.18 12.14
CA ILE A 624 11.53 7.13 12.96
C ILE A 624 12.49 5.96 13.14
N GLY A 625 12.38 5.26 14.26
CA GLY A 625 13.11 4.02 14.49
C GLY A 625 12.50 2.85 13.74
N LEU A 626 13.35 2.06 13.06
CA LEU A 626 12.98 0.79 12.42
C LEU A 626 13.67 -0.39 13.10
N LEU A 627 12.86 -1.39 13.45
CA LEU A 627 13.32 -2.62 14.07
C LEU A 627 13.62 -3.73 13.04
N GLY A 628 12.80 -3.87 12.01
CA GLY A 628 12.96 -4.92 10.98
C GLY A 628 12.32 -6.27 11.32
N VAL A 629 11.16 -6.25 11.98
CA VAL A 629 10.43 -7.45 12.39
C VAL A 629 8.98 -7.42 11.90
N LYS A 630 8.41 -8.60 11.65
CA LYS A 630 6.96 -8.78 11.53
C LYS A 630 6.43 -9.53 12.76
N SER A 631 5.18 -9.26 13.12
CA SER A 631 4.48 -10.04 14.16
C SER A 631 4.27 -11.49 13.69
N SER A 632 4.15 -12.45 14.63
CA SER A 632 3.81 -13.87 14.36
C SER A 632 2.46 -14.08 13.67
N GLY A 633 1.67 -13.02 13.49
CA GLY A 633 0.38 -13.05 12.81
C GLY A 633 -0.76 -13.43 13.76
N GLY A 634 -2.00 -13.16 13.34
CA GLY A 634 -3.20 -13.54 14.10
C GLY A 634 -3.67 -12.49 15.11
N GLY A 635 -3.90 -11.25 14.66
CA GLY A 635 -4.61 -10.28 15.49
C GLY A 635 -6.00 -10.80 15.86
N THR A 636 -6.26 -10.99 17.14
CA THR A 636 -7.59 -11.39 17.61
C THR A 636 -8.48 -10.15 17.64
N ARG A 637 -9.59 -10.19 16.91
CA ARG A 637 -10.65 -9.18 17.02
C ARG A 637 -11.72 -9.71 17.95
N GLU A 638 -11.77 -9.18 19.15
CA GLU A 638 -12.76 -9.58 20.15
C GLU A 638 -13.71 -8.43 20.46
N ARG A 639 -15.02 -8.68 20.33
CA ARG A 639 -16.04 -7.76 20.81
C ARG A 639 -16.15 -7.89 22.32
N LEU A 640 -15.89 -6.79 23.02
CA LEU A 640 -15.90 -6.76 24.47
C LEU A 640 -17.31 -6.46 25.00
N LEU A 641 -17.67 -7.11 26.11
CA LEU A 641 -18.88 -6.77 26.87
C LEU A 641 -18.76 -5.36 27.47
N PRO A 642 -19.87 -4.67 27.82
CA PRO A 642 -19.81 -3.27 28.28
C PRO A 642 -18.82 -3.02 29.42
N GLY A 643 -18.76 -3.92 30.41
CA GLY A 643 -17.84 -3.80 31.54
C GLY A 643 -16.36 -3.97 31.14
N SER A 644 -16.03 -5.00 30.35
CA SER A 644 -14.66 -5.23 29.89
C SER A 644 -14.20 -4.20 28.87
N ALA A 645 -15.11 -3.69 28.04
CA ALA A 645 -14.83 -2.60 27.10
C ALA A 645 -14.44 -1.31 27.83
N LEU A 646 -15.15 -0.94 28.90
CA LEU A 646 -14.82 0.22 29.72
C LEU A 646 -13.46 0.08 30.41
N VAL A 647 -13.16 -1.11 30.96
CA VAL A 647 -11.86 -1.38 31.58
C VAL A 647 -10.74 -1.30 30.54
N ALA A 648 -10.92 -1.91 29.37
CA ALA A 648 -9.95 -1.86 28.27
C ALA A 648 -9.72 -0.42 27.81
N ALA A 649 -10.78 0.32 27.50
CA ALA A 649 -10.74 1.72 27.08
C ALA A 649 -10.09 2.64 28.11
N SER A 650 -10.37 2.44 29.40
CA SER A 650 -9.72 3.19 30.49
C SER A 650 -8.22 2.89 30.55
N SER A 651 -7.84 1.63 30.35
CA SER A 651 -6.44 1.20 30.30
C SER A 651 -5.71 1.80 29.11
N ASP A 652 -6.34 1.81 27.92
CA ASP A 652 -5.80 2.43 26.71
C ASP A 652 -5.66 3.95 26.88
N ALA A 653 -6.68 4.62 27.43
CA ALA A 653 -6.64 6.06 27.70
C ALA A 653 -5.51 6.44 28.68
N PHE A 654 -5.30 5.66 29.73
CA PHE A 654 -4.18 5.85 30.65
C PHE A 654 -2.82 5.69 29.95
N ARG A 655 -2.65 4.65 29.12
CA ARG A 655 -1.43 4.44 28.33
C ARG A 655 -1.13 5.61 27.40
N MET A 656 -2.13 6.05 26.64
CA MET A 656 -2.02 7.21 25.78
C MET A 656 -1.63 8.46 26.56
N SER A 657 -2.19 8.66 27.75
CA SER A 657 -1.83 9.80 28.61
C SER A 657 -0.36 9.77 29.03
N VAL A 658 0.17 8.60 29.39
CA VAL A 658 1.60 8.42 29.71
C VAL A 658 2.48 8.72 28.49
N MET A 659 2.10 8.24 27.29
CA MET A 659 2.83 8.52 26.05
C MET A 659 2.84 10.01 25.73
N ILE A 660 1.69 10.70 25.83
CA ILE A 660 1.59 12.15 25.60
C ILE A 660 2.46 12.92 26.59
N LEU A 661 2.44 12.57 27.89
CA LEU A 661 3.30 13.22 28.89
C LEU A 661 4.80 13.01 28.61
N ARG A 662 5.19 11.84 28.09
CA ARG A 662 6.57 11.60 27.65
C ARG A 662 6.95 12.44 26.44
N GLY A 663 6.06 12.53 25.45
CA GLY A 663 6.23 13.43 24.31
C GLY A 663 6.41 14.89 24.74
N LEU A 664 5.55 15.38 25.64
CA LEU A 664 5.66 16.74 26.21
C LEU A 664 6.96 16.93 27.02
N SER A 665 7.43 15.91 27.74
CA SER A 665 8.72 15.94 28.45
C SER A 665 9.91 16.06 27.49
N ARG A 666 9.84 15.40 26.33
CA ARG A 666 10.85 15.55 25.26
C ARG A 666 10.82 16.94 24.64
N LEU A 667 9.63 17.51 24.45
CA LEU A 667 9.47 18.89 23.97
C LEU A 667 10.22 19.87 24.88
N GLY A 668 10.02 19.75 26.19
CA GLY A 668 10.67 20.60 27.19
C GLY A 668 12.20 20.43 27.25
N ARG A 669 12.73 19.29 26.80
CA ARG A 669 14.17 19.01 26.74
C ARG A 669 14.81 19.37 25.39
N GLY A 670 14.03 19.80 24.41
CA GLY A 670 14.52 20.10 23.05
C GLY A 670 14.86 18.85 22.23
N GLU A 671 14.32 17.69 22.61
CA GLU A 671 14.56 16.39 21.95
C GLU A 671 13.51 16.06 20.87
N MET A 672 12.64 17.02 20.52
CA MET A 672 11.59 16.83 19.50
C MET A 672 12.02 17.36 18.14
N GLN A 673 11.64 16.62 17.11
CA GLN A 673 11.90 16.99 15.72
C GLN A 673 10.80 17.95 15.23
N ALA A 674 11.13 18.81 14.25
CA ALA A 674 10.24 19.87 13.79
C ALA A 674 8.88 19.37 13.26
N GLY A 675 8.80 18.12 12.77
CA GLY A 675 7.57 17.48 12.27
C GLY A 675 6.68 16.82 13.33
N GLU A 676 7.18 16.60 14.56
CA GLU A 676 6.44 15.85 15.60
C GLU A 676 5.28 16.65 16.24
N VAL A 677 5.26 17.98 16.08
CA VAL A 677 4.19 18.86 16.58
C VAL A 677 3.35 19.36 15.42
N GLN A 678 2.03 19.23 15.54
CA GLN A 678 1.06 19.68 14.55
C GLN A 678 0.17 20.79 15.11
N GLY A 679 -0.13 21.78 14.29
CA GLY A 679 -1.07 22.84 14.61
C GLY A 679 -2.53 22.51 14.23
N PRO A 680 -3.43 23.50 14.31
CA PRO A 680 -4.84 23.35 13.94
C PRO A 680 -5.07 22.88 12.50
N VAL A 681 -4.19 23.24 11.57
CA VAL A 681 -4.29 22.85 10.15
C VAL A 681 -3.90 21.39 9.99
N GLY A 682 -2.85 20.93 10.68
CA GLY A 682 -2.49 19.51 10.76
C GLY A 682 -3.62 18.65 11.33
N ILE A 683 -4.24 19.10 12.44
CA ILE A 683 -5.42 18.43 13.03
C ILE A 683 -6.58 18.39 12.02
N ALA A 684 -6.84 19.46 11.27
CA ALA A 684 -7.88 19.48 10.24
C ALA A 684 -7.60 18.46 9.12
N LYS A 685 -6.34 18.30 8.71
CA LYS A 685 -5.92 17.30 7.72
C LYS A 685 -6.15 15.89 8.22
N ILE A 686 -5.70 15.57 9.44
CA ILE A 686 -5.90 14.23 10.03
C ILE A 686 -7.40 13.96 10.24
N SER A 687 -8.17 14.96 10.67
CA SER A 687 -9.61 14.81 10.88
C SER A 687 -10.37 14.58 9.58
N GLY A 688 -10.03 15.32 8.52
CA GLY A 688 -10.61 15.13 7.18
C GLY A 688 -10.26 13.76 6.60
N SER A 689 -8.99 13.35 6.73
CA SER A 689 -8.52 12.02 6.32
C SER A 689 -9.26 10.91 7.07
N ALA A 690 -9.34 11.00 8.40
CA ALA A 690 -10.04 10.00 9.21
C ALA A 690 -11.54 9.92 8.87
N LEU A 691 -12.17 11.05 8.53
CA LEU A 691 -13.57 11.07 8.09
C LEU A 691 -13.76 10.36 6.74
N GLN A 692 -12.83 10.54 5.80
CA GLN A 692 -12.84 9.83 4.51
C GLN A 692 -12.62 8.32 4.67
N GLN A 693 -11.75 7.91 5.59
CA GLN A 693 -11.53 6.49 5.93
C GLN A 693 -12.74 5.83 6.60
N GLY A 694 -13.74 6.63 7.00
CA GLY A 694 -15.02 6.18 7.53
C GLY A 694 -15.22 6.53 9.00
N LEU A 695 -16.38 6.15 9.53
CA LEU A 695 -16.81 6.60 10.85
C LEU A 695 -15.97 6.04 12.00
N ILE A 696 -15.47 4.80 11.87
CA ILE A 696 -14.72 4.14 12.95
C ILE A 696 -13.36 4.83 13.20
N PRO A 697 -12.48 5.02 12.20
CA PRO A 697 -11.26 5.82 12.38
C PRO A 697 -11.54 7.23 12.92
N PHE A 698 -12.59 7.88 12.42
CA PHE A 698 -12.98 9.21 12.88
C PHE A 698 -13.39 9.25 14.36
N VAL A 699 -14.18 8.28 14.83
CA VAL A 699 -14.58 8.16 16.24
C VAL A 699 -13.37 7.86 17.13
N LEU A 700 -12.47 6.97 16.69
CA LEU A 700 -11.24 6.66 17.41
C LEU A 700 -10.32 7.89 17.51
N LEU A 701 -10.17 8.66 16.42
CA LEU A 701 -9.42 9.91 16.43
C LEU A 701 -10.07 10.94 17.38
N THR A 702 -11.39 11.07 17.35
CA THR A 702 -12.13 11.94 18.27
C THR A 702 -11.88 11.54 19.72
N ALA A 703 -11.82 10.24 20.01
CA ALA A 703 -11.48 9.73 21.35
C ALA A 703 -10.06 10.12 21.78
N VAL A 704 -9.07 9.94 20.89
CA VAL A 704 -7.66 10.33 21.12
C VAL A 704 -7.54 11.83 21.38
N ILE A 705 -8.12 12.67 20.52
CA ILE A 705 -8.08 14.13 20.67
C ILE A 705 -8.79 14.56 21.95
N SER A 706 -9.91 13.92 22.31
CA SER A 706 -10.60 14.21 23.57
C SER A 706 -9.71 13.94 24.78
N ILE A 707 -9.05 12.78 24.86
CA ILE A 707 -8.10 12.45 25.93
C ILE A 707 -6.93 13.44 25.96
N ASN A 708 -6.36 13.76 24.79
CA ASN A 708 -5.25 14.69 24.68
C ASN A 708 -5.63 16.09 25.18
N LEU A 709 -6.78 16.63 24.76
CA LEU A 709 -7.26 17.93 25.21
C LEU A 709 -7.56 17.94 26.72
N GLY A 710 -8.15 16.86 27.24
CA GLY A 710 -8.33 16.68 28.68
C GLY A 710 -7.00 16.73 29.43
N LEU A 711 -5.97 16.05 28.94
CA LEU A 711 -4.64 16.04 29.55
C LEU A 711 -3.93 17.39 29.47
N ILE A 712 -3.91 18.03 28.29
CA ILE A 712 -3.27 19.32 28.06
C ILE A 712 -3.92 20.39 28.95
N ASN A 713 -5.26 20.39 29.08
CA ASN A 713 -5.94 21.36 29.94
C ASN A 713 -5.62 21.19 31.43
N LEU A 714 -5.07 20.05 31.87
CA LEU A 714 -4.58 19.88 33.24
C LEU A 714 -3.18 20.45 33.49
N LEU A 715 -2.46 20.85 32.43
CA LEU A 715 -1.12 21.42 32.59
C LEU A 715 -1.18 22.76 33.35
N PRO A 716 -0.18 23.08 34.19
CA PRO A 716 -0.13 24.30 34.98
C PRO A 716 0.26 25.53 34.14
N ILE A 717 -0.37 25.69 32.97
CA ILE A 717 -0.15 26.80 32.04
C ILE A 717 -1.23 27.85 32.30
N PRO A 718 -0.87 29.11 32.60
CA PRO A 718 -1.85 30.19 32.68
C PRO A 718 -2.64 30.25 31.37
N ALA A 719 -3.97 30.35 31.44
CA ALA A 719 -4.97 30.23 30.35
C ALA A 719 -5.61 28.84 30.14
N LEU A 720 -5.04 27.79 30.71
CA LEU A 720 -5.68 26.47 30.78
C LEU A 720 -6.28 26.22 32.17
N ASP A 721 -7.16 25.22 32.29
CA ASP A 721 -7.80 24.85 33.56
C ASP A 721 -6.78 24.53 34.66
N GLY A 722 -5.69 23.84 34.32
CA GLY A 722 -4.59 23.51 35.22
C GLY A 722 -3.87 24.76 35.76
N GLY A 723 -3.86 25.86 35.01
CA GLY A 723 -3.39 27.16 35.50
C GLY A 723 -4.27 27.70 36.62
N HIS A 724 -5.61 27.63 36.47
CA HIS A 724 -6.54 28.00 37.53
C HIS A 724 -6.43 27.09 38.76
N LEU A 725 -6.29 25.78 38.56
CA LEU A 725 -6.02 24.83 39.64
C LEU A 725 -4.71 25.16 40.38
N SER A 726 -3.69 25.62 39.66
CA SER A 726 -2.42 26.06 40.26
C SER A 726 -2.61 27.31 41.14
N PHE A 727 -3.46 28.24 40.73
CA PHE A 727 -3.80 29.40 41.58
C PHE A 727 -4.57 28.99 42.83
N PHE A 728 -5.49 28.03 42.72
CA PHE A 728 -6.22 27.49 43.87
C PHE A 728 -5.33 26.68 44.81
N LEU A 729 -4.36 25.94 44.27
CA LEU A 729 -3.36 25.24 45.06
C LEU A 729 -2.49 26.25 45.84
N TYR A 730 -2.08 27.35 45.21
CA TYR A 730 -1.41 28.44 45.91
C TYR A 730 -2.28 29.03 47.03
N GLU A 731 -3.56 29.29 46.76
CA GLU A 731 -4.52 29.78 47.77
C GLU A 731 -4.65 28.80 48.95
N ALA A 732 -4.70 27.49 48.68
CA ALA A 732 -4.76 26.45 49.71
C ALA A 732 -3.49 26.42 50.58
N LEU A 733 -2.31 26.50 49.96
CA LEU A 733 -1.02 26.41 50.63
C LEU A 733 -0.70 27.67 51.47
N PHE A 734 -0.95 28.85 50.90
CA PHE A 734 -0.58 30.13 51.51
C PHE A 734 -1.75 30.83 52.22
N ARG A 735 -2.95 30.22 52.21
CA ARG A 735 -4.20 30.74 52.82
C ARG A 735 -4.57 32.16 52.37
N ARG A 736 -4.05 32.59 51.21
CA ARG A 736 -4.32 33.90 50.61
C ARG A 736 -4.36 33.75 49.09
N PRO A 737 -5.36 34.32 48.40
CA PRO A 737 -5.41 34.26 46.94
C PRO A 737 -4.31 35.13 46.32
N ILE A 738 -3.87 34.76 45.12
CA ILE A 738 -3.00 35.60 44.30
C ILE A 738 -3.76 36.91 44.00
N PRO A 739 -3.14 38.10 44.10
CA PRO A 739 -3.81 39.35 43.78
C PRO A 739 -4.42 39.32 42.36
N LEU A 740 -5.65 39.82 42.20
CA LEU A 740 -6.38 39.79 40.91
C LEU A 740 -5.58 40.41 39.75
N MET A 741 -4.81 41.47 40.03
CA MET A 741 -3.92 42.08 39.04
C MET A 741 -2.85 41.11 38.53
N VAL A 742 -2.27 40.30 39.42
CA VAL A 742 -1.25 39.31 39.10
C VAL A 742 -1.88 38.12 38.36
N GLN A 743 -3.07 37.67 38.79
CA GLN A 743 -3.80 36.62 38.07
C GLN A 743 -4.14 37.06 36.64
N GLY A 744 -4.65 38.28 36.47
CA GLY A 744 -4.95 38.84 35.16
C GLY A 744 -3.71 38.97 34.26
N LEU A 745 -2.57 39.36 34.82
CA LEU A 745 -1.30 39.42 34.10
C LEU A 745 -0.83 38.03 33.66
N LEU A 746 -0.86 37.05 34.57
CA LEU A 746 -0.48 35.67 34.27
C LEU A 746 -1.38 35.05 33.19
N LEU A 747 -2.70 35.20 33.32
CA LEU A 747 -3.68 34.70 32.34
C LEU A 747 -3.48 35.33 30.96
N ARG A 748 -3.34 36.66 30.87
CA ARG A 748 -3.09 37.35 29.59
C ARG A 748 -1.75 36.96 28.98
N GLY A 749 -0.71 36.82 29.80
CA GLY A 749 0.60 36.34 29.36
C GLY A 749 0.51 34.93 28.79
N GLY A 750 -0.18 34.03 29.49
CA GLY A 750 -0.43 32.66 29.04
C GLY A 750 -1.22 32.58 27.72
N ILE A 751 -2.33 33.31 27.61
CA ILE A 751 -3.10 33.42 26.36
C ILE A 751 -2.21 33.93 25.22
N SER A 752 -1.39 34.95 25.48
CA SER A 752 -0.49 35.53 24.47
C SER A 752 0.56 34.52 23.99
N ILE A 753 1.12 33.71 24.91
CA ILE A 753 2.07 32.64 24.57
C ILE A 753 1.38 31.54 23.74
N LEU A 754 0.19 31.10 24.16
CA LEU A 754 -0.57 30.08 23.42
C LEU A 754 -0.97 30.55 22.02
N LEU A 755 -1.39 31.82 21.87
CA LEU A 755 -1.67 32.43 20.57
C LEU A 755 -0.41 32.50 19.70
N ALA A 756 0.71 32.96 20.26
CA ALA A 756 1.98 33.02 19.53
C ALA A 756 2.43 31.62 19.07
N LEU A 757 2.35 30.62 19.94
CA LEU A 757 2.64 29.23 19.61
C LEU A 757 1.70 28.71 18.52
N THR A 758 0.40 29.01 18.61
CA THR A 758 -0.59 28.63 17.59
C THR A 758 -0.25 29.24 16.23
N VAL A 759 0.12 30.53 16.17
CA VAL A 759 0.56 31.18 14.93
C VAL A 759 1.80 30.50 14.37
N VAL A 760 2.79 30.21 15.21
CA VAL A 760 4.01 29.49 14.80
C VAL A 760 3.68 28.12 14.22
N LEU A 761 2.82 27.35 14.88
CA LEU A 761 2.39 26.04 14.41
C LEU A 761 1.59 26.12 13.10
N VAL A 762 0.72 27.12 12.93
CA VAL A 762 0.02 27.34 11.66
C VAL A 762 1.00 27.68 10.54
N VAL A 763 2.02 28.51 10.79
CA VAL A 763 3.06 28.80 9.80
C VAL A 763 3.82 27.52 9.41
N PHE A 764 4.18 26.68 10.39
CA PHE A 764 4.80 25.39 10.09
C PHE A 764 3.89 24.45 9.32
N ASP A 765 2.61 24.34 9.71
CA ASP A 765 1.63 23.50 9.01
C ASP A 765 1.44 23.99 7.55
N VAL A 766 1.36 25.30 7.33
CA VAL A 766 1.21 25.90 6.00
C VAL A 766 2.47 25.74 5.18
N ALA A 767 3.66 25.92 5.77
CA ALA A 767 4.93 25.65 5.09
C ALA A 767 5.00 24.19 4.61
N ARG A 768 4.62 23.23 5.46
CA ARG A 768 4.54 21.81 5.11
C ARG A 768 3.52 21.51 4.00
N LEU A 769 2.48 22.32 3.85
CA LEU A 769 1.49 22.16 2.77
C LEU A 769 1.98 22.71 1.43
N ILE A 770 2.89 23.67 1.42
CA ILE A 770 3.35 24.37 0.22
C ILE A 770 4.66 23.74 -0.33
N GLY A 771 5.33 22.89 0.45
CA GLY A 771 6.59 22.23 0.08
C GLY A 771 7.79 22.94 0.69
#